data_AF-A0A0C5VNC1-F1
#
_entry.id   AF-A0A0C5VNC1-F1
#
_cell.length_a   1.000
_cell.length_b   1.000
_cell.length_c   1.000
_cell.angle_alpha   90.00
_cell.angle_beta   90.00
_cell.angle_gamma   90.00
#
_symmetry.space_group_name_H-M   'P 1'
#
loop_
_entity.id
_entity.type
_entity.pdbx_description
1 polymer ?
#
loop_
_entity_poly.entity_id
_entity_poly.type
_entity_poly.pdbx_seq_one_letter_code
_entity_poly.pdbx_strand_id
1 'polypeptide(L)'
;MSVVTGFSAAKVSGTGEAVLTVQNDWGSGYCANVVITNHGDADIDDWNVTMDFKDSSVVSLWNATLSDNSVTSVDHNSTIIPGGSVSFGFCANINGPDYPAEIVSLEVNGGGSTPPDDGGGTGQPDGSCPSSAENAYQMYFPSIPDRVEAENFDVNGFSDTTPENQDGAYRPDSSVDIKAISGGYAVGWMAPDEWLEYTIYVAYEDDYDVTIRSGAAGTGSTLSLSQCGNSLIDTFNVPSVSAWGQFKTVSAGKIHLKQGMQKFRVTVGNYLDLDWIHIGPYEGDPDAGTVPEPVACTNTGNSSSATSITVDGNHVRSGNVNGLTFKGFGVLSANGTSALLMDYKSQHPEKYAELLKILFGGPNPIMTHVKIEMGNDRNNSTGPDPATMRTANESANVRRAPGFQLAADARKINPNLKVSILRWNAPGWVTNNDQVYTWFKNTILAAYREYGYMVDYVNPGVNERGPDLNWTKQYESRIKSDSTGFQNSTERDLYNRIKIVISDEAGLGSFGGAMVSDASLRNAAPVAAYHYNTDDDSAGNFTRLAEQYDLEVWNSEAQATFSNSAFRPNNNVRDPSVSGTGIGGINGPLEMGNTVIKGFYKSRRTHFIYQPAIGSFYEGGQYAFKELLSARDPWSGWIHYDAGLQVLRHFSWFANAGWENSNNSAGIWRVIPESSYTGATGTNPVNGRNGSPSYMTLAAPDKQDFSTVFVNDSEYTKTYRLKVDNMDFSEQPVLELWETRAADSGEAFNRHYMQYQCNLSADSSGSYNITVKPYSVLTVTSLENIADPAFHTPLPVEGERTVLDTDATGAQQDSNNDMLYADDFDYSSKTVPVIGNGGEIAGIESYVAALGGSKSVMPRYFSDRNGAFEAYLPEGSDNYVLRQQLDQSIMGLGGTWNNGSPITGVGDGRWLNYKASVDVAFENSTHQINNNYAGIGARQQGGSNSHFSEGTPYILKILYDGSWLFQVDAVTVASGNVVTGAGGVRIDGFDSSLYAWHNLALQVVNNHVTAYLDNVKLAEYTDANPRLSGRVNFLSGYYHTRFDNLKVEKVSGYPPYYSELLDNMEIYDLQSNPNEKLIYGGNWSHANGKSMYNYQRSLSVNQGAGATLEYTFDGTGVDILGPNNGSAVLEVTLDGQVVNGSAGTSASKEFYQTYTLRGLSSGVHTVKFRVLSGTLVVDAVAVVQ
;
A
#
# COMPACT_ATOMS: atom_id res chain seq x y z
N MET A 1 18.00 7.63 -27.89
CA MET A 1 17.21 8.28 -28.95
C MET A 1 16.40 9.36 -28.27
N SER A 2 16.47 10.61 -28.73
CA SER A 2 15.58 11.66 -28.25
C SER A 2 14.17 11.37 -28.74
N VAL A 3 13.21 11.28 -27.83
CA VAL A 3 11.78 11.25 -28.18
C VAL A 3 11.42 12.67 -28.63
N VAL A 4 11.04 12.81 -29.90
CA VAL A 4 10.42 14.03 -30.41
C VAL A 4 8.92 13.90 -30.19
N THR A 5 8.37 14.56 -29.18
CA THR A 5 6.92 14.80 -29.10
C THR A 5 6.59 15.92 -30.08
N GLY A 6 6.26 15.57 -31.32
CA GLY A 6 5.79 16.52 -32.33
C GLY A 6 4.27 16.71 -32.21
N PHE A 7 3.82 17.88 -31.80
CA PHE A 7 2.42 18.29 -31.93
C PHE A 7 2.18 18.95 -33.30
N SER A 8 1.11 18.57 -33.98
CA SER A 8 0.63 19.30 -35.17
C SER A 8 -0.25 20.47 -34.72
N ALA A 9 -0.16 21.61 -35.43
CA ALA A 9 -1.06 22.74 -35.20
C ALA A 9 -2.53 22.34 -35.37
N ALA A 10 -3.40 22.84 -34.50
CA ALA A 10 -4.84 22.57 -34.53
C ALA A 10 -5.47 23.03 -35.86
N LYS A 11 -6.47 22.29 -36.35
CA LYS A 11 -7.27 22.67 -37.53
C LYS A 11 -8.72 22.88 -37.13
N VAL A 12 -9.25 24.04 -37.48
CA VAL A 12 -10.61 24.47 -37.11
C VAL A 12 -11.54 24.51 -38.32
N SER A 13 -12.82 24.20 -38.09
CA SER A 13 -13.88 24.27 -39.09
C SER A 13 -15.22 24.46 -38.41
N GLY A 14 -15.93 25.56 -38.73
CA GLY A 14 -17.09 25.96 -37.92
C GLY A 14 -16.69 26.13 -36.45
N THR A 15 -17.36 25.40 -35.57
CA THR A 15 -17.05 25.31 -34.13
C THR A 15 -16.17 24.12 -33.77
N GLY A 16 -15.83 23.26 -34.73
CA GLY A 16 -14.98 22.10 -34.51
C GLY A 16 -13.49 22.45 -34.50
N GLU A 17 -12.71 21.81 -33.63
CA GLU A 17 -11.26 21.85 -33.62
C GLU A 17 -10.69 20.42 -33.60
N ALA A 18 -9.69 20.14 -34.44
CA ALA A 18 -8.99 18.86 -34.47
C ALA A 18 -7.49 19.03 -34.13
N VAL A 19 -6.98 18.19 -33.22
CA VAL A 19 -5.57 18.19 -32.77
C VAL A 19 -4.98 16.79 -32.88
N LEU A 20 -3.80 16.67 -33.49
CA LEU A 20 -3.07 15.41 -33.61
C LEU A 20 -1.89 15.36 -32.63
N THR A 21 -1.80 14.24 -31.91
CA THR A 21 -0.70 13.92 -31.00
C THR A 21 -0.09 12.57 -31.36
N VAL A 22 1.21 12.53 -31.64
CA VAL A 22 1.96 11.28 -31.76
C VAL A 22 2.18 10.69 -30.37
N GLN A 23 1.60 9.52 -30.11
CA GLN A 23 1.62 8.85 -28.81
C GLN A 23 2.86 7.98 -28.63
N ASN A 24 3.34 7.38 -29.72
CA ASN A 24 4.52 6.52 -29.73
C ASN A 24 5.17 6.55 -31.11
N ASP A 25 6.49 6.67 -31.16
CA ASP A 25 7.32 6.61 -32.38
C ASP A 25 8.51 5.68 -32.10
N TRP A 26 8.58 4.55 -32.80
CA TRP A 26 9.62 3.55 -32.66
C TRP A 26 10.59 3.53 -33.86
N GLY A 27 10.62 4.62 -34.65
CA GLY A 27 11.58 4.88 -35.72
C GLY A 27 11.34 4.14 -37.03
N SER A 28 10.57 3.04 -37.03
CA SER A 28 10.08 2.36 -38.25
C SER A 28 8.56 2.49 -38.45
N GLY A 29 7.87 3.03 -37.44
CA GLY A 29 6.45 3.34 -37.44
C GLY A 29 6.10 4.18 -36.21
N TYR A 30 4.88 4.70 -36.18
CA TYR A 30 4.35 5.48 -35.08
C TYR A 30 2.84 5.27 -34.94
N CYS A 31 2.29 5.56 -33.76
CA CYS A 31 0.85 5.69 -33.54
C CYS A 31 0.51 7.12 -33.12
N ALA A 32 -0.58 7.66 -33.65
CA ALA A 32 -1.07 8.98 -33.34
C ALA A 32 -2.56 8.95 -33.00
N ASN A 33 -2.98 9.89 -32.17
CA ASN A 33 -4.37 10.12 -31.78
C ASN A 33 -4.79 11.51 -32.24
N VAL A 34 -5.98 11.63 -32.83
CA VAL A 34 -6.61 12.89 -33.22
C VAL A 34 -7.84 13.11 -32.35
N VAL A 35 -7.89 14.21 -31.63
CA VAL A 35 -9.05 14.65 -30.84
C VAL A 35 -9.80 15.72 -31.61
N ILE A 36 -11.12 15.63 -31.66
CA ILE A 36 -12.02 16.58 -32.30
C ILE A 36 -12.98 17.12 -31.25
N THR A 37 -12.99 18.44 -31.04
CA THR A 37 -13.75 19.12 -29.99
C THR A 37 -14.80 20.05 -30.61
N ASN A 38 -16.01 20.08 -30.05
CA ASN A 38 -17.06 21.02 -30.44
C ASN A 38 -17.05 22.24 -29.51
N HIS A 39 -16.60 23.39 -30.02
CA HIS A 39 -16.60 24.68 -29.31
C HIS A 39 -17.88 25.50 -29.54
N GLY A 40 -18.92 24.86 -30.05
CA GLY A 40 -20.16 25.49 -30.48
C GLY A 40 -21.27 25.40 -29.47
N ASP A 41 -22.40 26.03 -29.78
CA ASP A 41 -23.61 26.03 -28.95
C ASP A 41 -24.68 25.02 -29.40
N ALA A 42 -24.40 24.26 -30.47
CA ALA A 42 -25.21 23.13 -30.92
C ALA A 42 -24.35 21.90 -31.23
N ASP A 43 -24.97 20.72 -31.26
CA ASP A 43 -24.30 19.46 -31.59
C ASP A 43 -23.62 19.55 -32.98
N ILE A 44 -22.38 19.09 -33.08
CA ILE A 44 -21.79 18.67 -34.36
C ILE A 44 -22.39 17.30 -34.67
N ASP A 45 -23.08 17.17 -35.79
CA ASP A 45 -23.79 15.96 -36.20
C ASP A 45 -22.86 14.92 -36.83
N ASP A 46 -21.83 15.37 -37.56
CA ASP A 46 -20.76 14.55 -38.13
C ASP A 46 -19.47 15.36 -38.36
N TRP A 47 -18.36 14.64 -38.57
CA TRP A 47 -17.05 15.25 -38.81
C TRP A 47 -16.20 14.44 -39.82
N ASN A 48 -15.32 15.17 -40.51
CA ASN A 48 -14.34 14.65 -41.46
C ASN A 48 -12.99 15.36 -41.27
N VAL A 49 -11.92 14.58 -41.07
CA VAL A 49 -10.56 15.08 -40.99
C VAL A 49 -9.77 14.66 -42.22
N THR A 50 -9.29 15.61 -43.02
CA THR A 50 -8.35 15.32 -44.10
C THR A 50 -6.93 15.30 -43.53
N MET A 51 -6.23 14.19 -43.73
CA MET A 51 -4.89 13.91 -43.24
C MET A 51 -3.86 13.94 -44.38
N ASP A 52 -2.66 14.42 -44.10
CA ASP A 52 -1.48 14.19 -44.93
C ASP A 52 -0.57 13.20 -44.20
N PHE A 53 -0.57 11.95 -44.64
CA PHE A 53 0.24 10.90 -44.01
C PHE A 53 1.74 11.01 -44.35
N LYS A 54 2.15 11.99 -45.17
CA LYS A 54 3.53 12.19 -45.62
C LYS A 54 4.12 10.90 -46.20
N ASP A 55 5.38 10.57 -45.90
CA ASP A 55 6.01 9.31 -46.26
C ASP A 55 5.57 8.14 -45.36
N SER A 56 4.34 8.13 -44.83
CA SER A 56 3.84 7.07 -43.93
C SER A 56 2.63 6.34 -44.53
N SER A 57 2.52 5.04 -44.24
CA SER A 57 1.37 4.22 -44.66
C SER A 57 0.62 3.69 -43.45
N VAL A 58 -0.65 4.07 -43.30
CA VAL A 58 -1.53 3.63 -42.21
C VAL A 58 -1.71 2.10 -42.26
N VAL A 59 -1.46 1.42 -41.14
CA VAL A 59 -1.61 -0.03 -41.00
C VAL A 59 -2.80 -0.43 -40.13
N SER A 60 -3.21 0.45 -39.21
CA SER A 60 -4.41 0.28 -38.39
C SER A 60 -5.01 1.65 -38.07
N LEU A 61 -6.34 1.70 -37.99
CA LEU A 61 -7.12 2.89 -37.64
C LEU A 61 -8.35 2.45 -36.87
N TRP A 62 -8.69 3.15 -35.80
CA TRP A 62 -9.83 2.86 -34.92
C TRP A 62 -10.66 4.11 -34.67
N ASN A 63 -11.93 3.93 -34.33
CA ASN A 63 -12.92 5.00 -34.10
C ASN A 63 -13.11 5.97 -35.29
N ALA A 64 -12.78 5.53 -36.51
CA ALA A 64 -13.04 6.27 -37.73
C ALA A 64 -13.01 5.33 -38.95
N THR A 65 -13.31 5.85 -40.13
CA THR A 65 -13.11 5.18 -41.42
C THR A 65 -12.17 6.00 -42.28
N LEU A 66 -11.22 5.35 -42.97
CA LEU A 66 -10.25 6.00 -43.85
C LEU A 66 -10.55 5.69 -45.33
N SER A 67 -10.73 6.73 -46.14
CA SER A 67 -10.81 6.65 -47.60
C SER A 67 -9.86 7.67 -48.23
N ASP A 68 -8.86 7.18 -48.96
CA ASP A 68 -7.70 7.98 -49.42
C ASP A 68 -7.01 8.71 -48.25
N ASN A 69 -7.18 10.03 -48.17
CA ASN A 69 -6.65 10.90 -47.11
C ASN A 69 -7.74 11.44 -46.17
N SER A 70 -9.00 11.02 -46.35
CA SER A 70 -10.15 11.50 -45.58
C SER A 70 -10.51 10.49 -44.49
N VAL A 71 -10.52 10.97 -43.24
CA VAL A 71 -10.88 10.20 -42.04
C VAL A 71 -12.22 10.69 -41.52
N THR A 72 -13.25 9.85 -41.62
CA THR A 72 -14.64 10.20 -41.28
C THR A 72 -15.13 9.48 -40.03
N SER A 73 -16.06 10.12 -39.31
CA SER A 73 -16.70 9.58 -38.11
C SER A 73 -17.38 8.22 -38.33
N VAL A 74 -17.57 7.46 -37.26
CA VAL A 74 -18.39 6.23 -37.20
C VAL A 74 -19.63 6.47 -36.32
N ASP A 75 -20.64 5.60 -36.40
CA ASP A 75 -21.96 5.84 -35.79
C ASP A 75 -21.90 6.30 -34.32
N HIS A 76 -21.05 5.69 -33.49
CA HIS A 76 -20.98 5.99 -32.05
C HIS A 76 -20.25 7.29 -31.67
N ASN A 77 -19.54 7.92 -32.61
CA ASN A 77 -18.80 9.16 -32.35
C ASN A 77 -19.04 10.26 -33.40
N SER A 78 -20.06 10.09 -34.24
CA SER A 78 -20.49 11.07 -35.24
C SER A 78 -20.97 12.37 -34.58
N THR A 79 -21.81 12.26 -33.56
CA THR A 79 -22.33 13.42 -32.83
C THR A 79 -21.40 13.87 -31.70
N ILE A 80 -21.04 15.16 -31.67
CA ILE A 80 -20.27 15.80 -30.61
C ILE A 80 -21.12 16.93 -30.01
N ILE A 81 -21.61 16.76 -28.79
CA ILE A 81 -22.40 17.78 -28.07
C ILE A 81 -21.56 19.05 -27.80
N PRO A 82 -22.16 20.22 -27.53
CA PRO A 82 -21.44 21.43 -27.08
C PRO A 82 -20.43 21.15 -25.96
N GLY A 83 -19.17 21.56 -26.15
CA GLY A 83 -18.06 21.30 -25.22
C GLY A 83 -17.55 19.85 -25.20
N GLY A 84 -18.23 18.93 -25.91
CA GLY A 84 -17.83 17.55 -26.05
C GLY A 84 -16.61 17.37 -26.94
N SER A 85 -15.93 16.23 -26.80
CA SER A 85 -14.84 15.81 -27.69
C SER A 85 -14.95 14.33 -28.01
N VAL A 86 -14.52 13.97 -29.21
CA VAL A 86 -14.34 12.57 -29.65
C VAL A 86 -12.95 12.40 -30.22
N SER A 87 -12.47 11.16 -30.31
CA SER A 87 -11.14 10.89 -30.86
C SER A 87 -11.11 9.66 -31.76
N PHE A 88 -10.18 9.70 -32.71
CA PHE A 88 -9.76 8.53 -33.47
C PHE A 88 -8.25 8.39 -33.42
N GLY A 89 -7.76 7.17 -33.58
CA GLY A 89 -6.33 6.91 -33.62
C GLY A 89 -5.94 6.01 -34.77
N PHE A 90 -4.65 6.06 -35.11
CA PHE A 90 -4.08 5.22 -36.15
C PHE A 90 -2.61 4.92 -35.87
N CYS A 91 -2.13 3.80 -36.40
CA CYS A 91 -0.71 3.50 -36.50
C CYS A 91 -0.28 3.45 -37.96
N ALA A 92 0.93 3.93 -38.26
CA ALA A 92 1.49 3.97 -39.61
C ALA A 92 2.95 3.50 -39.64
N ASN A 93 3.34 2.82 -40.72
CA ASN A 93 4.74 2.53 -41.02
C ASN A 93 5.38 3.73 -41.70
N ILE A 94 6.63 4.03 -41.34
CA ILE A 94 7.43 5.11 -41.96
C ILE A 94 8.15 4.55 -43.18
N ASN A 95 7.86 5.09 -44.36
CA ASN A 95 8.42 4.69 -45.65
C ASN A 95 9.49 5.66 -46.20
N GLY A 96 9.69 6.81 -45.53
CA GLY A 96 10.62 7.86 -45.94
C GLY A 96 10.85 8.90 -44.84
N PRO A 97 11.74 9.88 -45.08
CA PRO A 97 12.17 10.83 -44.04
C PRO A 97 11.13 11.92 -43.71
N ASP A 98 10.10 12.12 -44.52
CA ASP A 98 9.04 13.10 -44.26
C ASP A 98 7.92 12.44 -43.43
N TYR A 99 7.96 12.59 -42.10
CA TYR A 99 6.98 12.08 -41.13
C TYR A 99 7.10 12.90 -39.82
N PRO A 100 6.09 12.93 -38.91
CA PRO A 100 4.83 12.19 -38.90
C PRO A 100 3.71 12.82 -39.75
N ALA A 101 2.55 12.16 -39.80
CA ALA A 101 1.34 12.68 -40.44
C ALA A 101 0.84 13.98 -39.80
N GLU A 102 0.17 14.80 -40.60
CA GLU A 102 -0.38 16.10 -40.19
C GLU A 102 -1.86 16.21 -40.56
N ILE A 103 -2.60 17.05 -39.83
CA ILE A 103 -3.98 17.40 -40.18
C ILE A 103 -3.95 18.50 -41.24
N VAL A 104 -4.57 18.26 -42.40
CA VAL A 104 -4.72 19.23 -43.49
C VAL A 104 -5.92 20.14 -43.22
N SER A 105 -7.08 19.55 -42.95
CA SER A 105 -8.32 20.27 -42.68
C SER A 105 -9.28 19.43 -41.84
N LEU A 106 -10.16 20.13 -41.12
CA LEU A 106 -11.36 19.58 -40.50
C LEU A 106 -12.58 20.09 -41.28
N GLU A 107 -13.63 19.29 -41.40
CA GLU A 107 -14.97 19.68 -41.81
C GLU A 107 -15.95 19.10 -40.79
N VAL A 108 -16.88 19.91 -40.31
CA VAL A 108 -17.93 19.49 -39.38
C VAL A 108 -19.28 19.95 -39.91
N ASN A 109 -20.32 19.11 -39.78
CA ASN A 109 -21.70 19.53 -39.97
C ASN A 109 -22.37 19.73 -38.62
N GLY A 110 -23.13 20.82 -38.45
CA GLY A 110 -23.70 21.22 -37.16
C GLY A 110 -22.82 22.24 -36.43
N GLY A 111 -22.81 22.22 -35.11
CA GLY A 111 -21.95 23.05 -34.28
C GLY A 111 -22.53 24.42 -33.88
N GLY A 112 -23.42 25.01 -34.69
CA GLY A 112 -24.01 26.32 -34.37
C GLY A 112 -23.03 27.48 -34.61
N SER A 113 -23.13 28.57 -33.83
CA SER A 113 -22.26 29.74 -33.99
C SER A 113 -21.15 29.77 -32.93
N THR A 114 -19.92 30.10 -33.32
CA THR A 114 -18.90 30.54 -32.36
C THR A 114 -19.28 31.93 -31.83
N PRO A 115 -19.10 32.25 -30.53
CA PRO A 115 -19.37 33.59 -30.03
C PRO A 115 -18.50 34.65 -30.76
N PRO A 116 -19.02 35.86 -31.08
CA PRO A 116 -18.25 36.85 -31.83
C PRO A 116 -17.12 37.47 -31.00
N ASP A 117 -15.95 37.64 -31.64
CA ASP A 117 -14.81 38.42 -31.17
C ASP A 117 -15.01 39.91 -31.50
N ASP A 118 -15.67 40.65 -30.62
CA ASP A 118 -15.98 42.08 -30.82
C ASP A 118 -15.63 42.91 -29.57
N GLY A 119 -14.57 43.71 -29.70
CA GLY A 119 -14.16 44.69 -28.71
C GLY A 119 -15.20 45.79 -28.46
N GLY A 120 -15.47 46.03 -27.17
CA GLY A 120 -15.94 47.32 -26.66
C GLY A 120 -17.43 47.46 -26.38
N GLY A 121 -17.79 47.42 -25.08
CA GLY A 121 -18.85 48.28 -24.54
C GLY A 121 -20.06 47.59 -23.88
N THR A 122 -19.95 47.40 -22.56
CA THR A 122 -20.99 47.51 -21.52
C THR A 122 -22.23 46.59 -21.56
N GLY A 123 -22.25 45.62 -20.64
CA GLY A 123 -23.49 45.02 -20.11
C GLY A 123 -23.40 43.53 -19.76
N GLN A 124 -22.80 43.21 -18.61
CA GLN A 124 -22.84 41.88 -17.94
C GLN A 124 -24.28 41.34 -17.72
N PRO A 125 -24.52 40.03 -17.44
CA PRO A 125 -23.65 39.10 -16.71
C PRO A 125 -23.70 37.63 -17.22
N ASP A 126 -22.63 37.15 -17.85
CA ASP A 126 -22.29 35.74 -17.72
C ASP A 126 -21.05 35.69 -16.84
N GLY A 127 -21.14 35.00 -15.70
CA GLY A 127 -20.09 34.98 -14.68
C GLY A 127 -18.84 34.16 -15.05
N SER A 128 -18.56 33.90 -16.33
CA SER A 128 -17.34 33.21 -16.76
C SER A 128 -16.42 34.15 -17.56
N CYS A 129 -15.11 33.90 -17.49
CA CYS A 129 -14.12 34.60 -18.31
C CYS A 129 -13.39 33.55 -19.15
N PRO A 130 -13.87 33.24 -20.37
CA PRO A 130 -13.33 32.15 -21.19
C PRO A 130 -11.82 32.30 -21.47
N SER A 131 -11.12 31.18 -21.59
CA SER A 131 -9.69 31.13 -21.99
C SER A 131 -9.42 29.91 -22.87
N SER A 132 -8.18 29.78 -23.36
CA SER A 132 -7.72 28.66 -24.17
C SER A 132 -6.39 28.11 -23.64
N ALA A 133 -6.12 26.84 -23.94
CA ALA A 133 -4.90 26.16 -23.51
C ALA A 133 -3.61 26.87 -23.95
N GLU A 134 -3.65 27.59 -25.08
CA GLU A 134 -2.51 28.33 -25.62
C GLU A 134 -2.04 29.49 -24.72
N ASN A 135 -2.93 30.02 -23.87
CA ASN A 135 -2.57 31.05 -22.90
C ASN A 135 -1.79 30.47 -21.72
N ALA A 136 -2.07 29.21 -21.37
CA ALA A 136 -1.50 28.55 -20.21
C ALA A 136 0.00 28.31 -20.39
N TYR A 137 0.78 28.56 -19.33
CA TYR A 137 2.20 28.29 -19.35
C TYR A 137 2.47 26.80 -19.60
N GLN A 138 3.30 26.49 -20.60
CA GLN A 138 3.56 25.12 -21.09
C GLN A 138 2.30 24.35 -21.55
N MET A 139 1.22 25.06 -21.89
CA MET A 139 -0.11 24.47 -22.15
C MET A 139 -0.66 23.66 -20.96
N TYR A 140 -0.16 23.91 -19.75
CA TYR A 140 -0.59 23.25 -18.53
C TYR A 140 -1.59 24.15 -17.79
N PHE A 141 -2.83 23.67 -17.66
CA PHE A 141 -3.90 24.33 -16.92
C PHE A 141 -4.53 23.32 -15.93
N PRO A 142 -4.63 23.65 -14.63
CA PRO A 142 -5.24 22.75 -13.65
C PRO A 142 -6.73 22.49 -13.95
N SER A 143 -7.18 21.26 -13.72
CA SER A 143 -8.58 20.86 -13.84
C SER A 143 -9.26 20.93 -12.48
N ILE A 144 -10.06 21.96 -12.24
CA ILE A 144 -10.66 22.27 -10.94
C ILE A 144 -11.78 21.26 -10.60
N PRO A 145 -11.78 20.65 -9.39
CA PRO A 145 -10.96 20.96 -8.19
C PRO A 145 -9.45 20.66 -8.28
N ASP A 146 -8.59 21.66 -8.02
CA ASP A 146 -7.13 21.46 -7.95
C ASP A 146 -6.38 22.69 -7.38
N ARG A 147 -5.07 22.55 -7.20
CA ARG A 147 -4.12 23.60 -6.85
C ARG A 147 -3.61 24.33 -8.10
N VAL A 148 -3.60 25.66 -8.03
CA VAL A 148 -3.00 26.57 -9.00
C VAL A 148 -1.73 27.16 -8.39
N GLU A 149 -0.57 26.70 -8.85
CA GLU A 149 0.74 27.22 -8.44
C GLU A 149 0.94 28.65 -8.93
N ALA A 150 1.36 29.57 -8.05
CA ALA A 150 1.42 30.98 -8.37
C ALA A 150 2.45 31.29 -9.47
N GLU A 151 3.56 30.58 -9.50
CA GLU A 151 4.64 30.73 -10.47
C GLU A 151 4.29 30.23 -11.89
N ASN A 152 3.18 29.49 -12.03
CA ASN A 152 2.70 28.93 -13.31
C ASN A 152 1.61 29.81 -13.97
N PHE A 153 1.73 31.14 -13.85
CA PHE A 153 0.84 32.10 -14.51
C PHE A 153 0.91 32.02 -16.05
N ASP A 154 -0.13 32.44 -16.75
CA ASP A 154 -0.22 32.39 -18.21
C ASP A 154 0.94 33.13 -18.91
N VAL A 155 1.30 32.71 -20.13
CA VAL A 155 2.49 33.22 -20.86
C VAL A 155 2.49 34.75 -21.00
N ASN A 156 1.33 35.35 -21.24
CA ASN A 156 1.12 36.80 -21.32
C ASN A 156 0.23 37.33 -20.18
N GLY A 157 0.00 36.53 -19.14
CA GLY A 157 -0.95 36.80 -18.08
C GLY A 157 -0.30 37.39 -16.84
N PHE A 158 0.44 38.48 -16.96
CA PHE A 158 1.02 39.15 -15.79
C PHE A 158 1.26 40.64 -16.03
N SER A 159 1.36 41.39 -14.94
CA SER A 159 1.90 42.75 -14.90
C SER A 159 2.79 42.90 -13.69
N ASP A 160 4.05 43.21 -13.93
CA ASP A 160 5.08 43.44 -12.92
C ASP A 160 5.58 44.90 -13.02
N THR A 161 5.84 45.54 -11.89
CA THR A 161 6.33 46.93 -11.84
C THR A 161 7.83 47.04 -11.99
N THR A 162 8.56 45.92 -11.92
CA THR A 162 10.00 45.82 -12.06
C THR A 162 10.38 45.11 -13.37
N PRO A 163 11.52 45.48 -14.00
CA PRO A 163 11.90 44.96 -15.31
C PRO A 163 12.63 43.60 -15.27
N GLU A 164 12.96 43.08 -14.09
CA GLU A 164 13.78 41.88 -13.91
C GLU A 164 13.18 41.02 -12.79
N ASN A 165 13.13 39.69 -12.98
CA ASN A 165 12.87 38.75 -11.90
C ASN A 165 14.04 38.81 -10.88
N GLN A 166 13.81 39.39 -9.71
CA GLN A 166 14.84 39.80 -8.75
C GLN A 166 15.68 38.65 -8.16
N ASP A 167 15.13 37.45 -8.00
CA ASP A 167 15.88 36.25 -7.57
C ASP A 167 16.29 35.38 -8.77
N GLY A 168 15.57 35.50 -9.90
CA GLY A 168 15.87 34.81 -11.15
C GLY A 168 15.62 33.31 -11.10
N ALA A 169 14.86 32.82 -10.12
CA ALA A 169 14.54 31.40 -9.95
C ALA A 169 13.26 31.06 -10.72
N TYR A 170 13.30 30.07 -11.62
CA TYR A 170 12.17 29.64 -12.46
C TYR A 170 11.61 30.75 -13.39
N ARG A 171 11.29 30.41 -14.64
CA ARG A 171 10.87 31.37 -15.68
C ARG A 171 11.73 32.66 -15.79
N PRO A 172 13.04 32.51 -16.07
CA PRO A 172 13.95 33.65 -16.24
C PRO A 172 13.62 34.52 -17.48
N ASP A 173 12.69 34.07 -18.32
CA ASP A 173 12.12 34.77 -19.46
C ASP A 173 10.99 35.75 -19.08
N SER A 174 10.53 35.75 -17.83
CA SER A 174 9.55 36.69 -17.29
C SER A 174 10.18 37.71 -16.35
N SER A 175 9.54 38.87 -16.19
CA SER A 175 9.93 39.87 -15.18
C SER A 175 9.30 39.65 -13.81
N VAL A 176 8.45 38.62 -13.66
CA VAL A 176 7.79 38.31 -12.38
C VAL A 176 8.83 37.82 -11.38
N ASP A 177 8.83 38.42 -10.19
CA ASP A 177 9.72 38.06 -9.09
C ASP A 177 9.40 36.65 -8.56
N ILE A 178 10.17 35.64 -8.96
CA ILE A 178 9.97 34.24 -8.54
C ILE A 178 11.20 33.78 -7.76
N LYS A 179 10.96 33.13 -6.61
CA LYS A 179 12.00 32.67 -5.68
C LYS A 179 11.86 31.18 -5.37
N ALA A 180 12.97 30.55 -5.03
CA ALA A 180 12.98 29.18 -4.55
C ALA A 180 12.53 29.10 -3.08
N ILE A 181 11.66 28.15 -2.76
CA ILE A 181 11.20 27.88 -1.39
C ILE A 181 11.35 26.39 -1.07
N SER A 182 11.16 26.01 0.20
CA SER A 182 11.10 24.61 0.56
C SER A 182 9.87 23.95 -0.08
N GLY A 183 10.09 23.06 -1.05
CA GLY A 183 9.04 22.32 -1.73
C GLY A 183 8.67 22.82 -3.14
N GLY A 184 9.33 23.86 -3.66
CA GLY A 184 9.03 24.39 -5.00
C GLY A 184 9.51 25.83 -5.21
N TYR A 185 8.69 26.61 -5.91
CA TYR A 185 8.88 28.04 -6.12
C TYR A 185 7.67 28.81 -5.61
N ALA A 186 7.82 30.12 -5.45
CA ALA A 186 6.70 31.02 -5.14
C ALA A 186 6.95 32.38 -5.80
N VAL A 187 5.89 33.16 -6.00
CA VAL A 187 6.00 34.55 -6.45
C VAL A 187 6.25 35.43 -5.24
N GLY A 188 7.34 36.17 -5.25
CA GLY A 188 7.80 37.01 -4.16
C GLY A 188 7.61 38.50 -4.43
N TRP A 189 7.63 39.31 -3.37
CA TRP A 189 7.70 40.78 -3.43
C TRP A 189 6.65 41.48 -4.32
N MET A 190 5.50 40.84 -4.56
CA MET A 190 4.47 41.37 -5.44
C MET A 190 4.00 42.74 -4.95
N ALA A 191 4.22 43.79 -5.74
CA ALA A 191 3.94 45.18 -5.39
C ALA A 191 2.45 45.54 -5.56
N PRO A 192 1.97 46.64 -4.94
CA PRO A 192 0.61 47.11 -5.17
C PRO A 192 0.31 47.31 -6.67
N ASP A 193 -0.89 46.92 -7.09
CA ASP A 193 -1.41 46.96 -8.47
C ASP A 193 -0.80 45.95 -9.46
N GLU A 194 0.11 45.08 -9.00
CA GLU A 194 0.58 43.93 -9.78
C GLU A 194 -0.48 42.81 -9.85
N TRP A 195 -0.45 42.04 -10.93
CA TRP A 195 -1.42 40.98 -11.14
C TRP A 195 -0.88 39.82 -11.96
N LEU A 196 -1.45 38.64 -11.72
CA LEU A 196 -1.21 37.39 -12.43
C LEU A 196 -2.53 36.80 -12.93
N GLU A 197 -2.54 36.20 -14.11
CA GLU A 197 -3.68 35.49 -14.68
C GLU A 197 -3.36 34.01 -14.90
N TYR A 198 -4.36 33.17 -14.72
CA TYR A 198 -4.26 31.72 -14.85
C TYR A 198 -5.41 31.18 -15.67
N THR A 199 -5.09 30.38 -16.66
CA THR A 199 -6.05 29.53 -17.36
C THR A 199 -6.28 28.24 -16.55
N ILE A 200 -7.56 27.91 -16.33
CA ILE A 200 -8.05 26.72 -15.62
C ILE A 200 -9.12 26.01 -16.44
N TYR A 201 -9.27 24.70 -16.26
CA TYR A 201 -10.42 23.95 -16.75
C TYR A 201 -11.35 23.63 -15.60
N VAL A 202 -12.62 24.02 -15.68
CA VAL A 202 -13.59 23.72 -14.63
C VAL A 202 -14.46 22.56 -15.10
N ALA A 203 -14.37 21.42 -14.40
CA ALA A 203 -15.01 20.19 -14.86
C ALA A 203 -16.55 20.24 -14.79
N TYR A 204 -17.11 20.94 -13.79
CA TYR A 204 -18.55 21.08 -13.54
C TYR A 204 -18.88 22.50 -13.06
N GLU A 205 -20.04 23.05 -13.38
CA GLU A 205 -20.46 24.33 -12.79
C GLU A 205 -20.85 24.11 -11.31
N ASP A 206 -20.16 24.77 -10.38
CA ASP A 206 -20.40 24.63 -8.93
C ASP A 206 -19.82 25.81 -8.11
N ASP A 207 -20.17 25.85 -6.83
CA ASP A 207 -19.55 26.71 -5.81
C ASP A 207 -18.33 25.99 -5.19
N TYR A 208 -17.14 26.47 -5.53
CA TYR A 208 -15.86 25.92 -5.07
C TYR A 208 -15.33 26.67 -3.85
N ASP A 209 -14.88 25.94 -2.83
CA ASP A 209 -14.09 26.50 -1.73
C ASP A 209 -12.74 27.01 -2.27
N VAL A 210 -12.26 28.14 -1.75
CA VAL A 210 -10.94 28.69 -2.12
C VAL A 210 -10.07 28.75 -0.89
N THR A 211 -8.86 28.21 -1.01
CA THR A 211 -7.83 28.26 0.02
C THR A 211 -6.55 28.83 -0.58
N ILE A 212 -5.96 29.84 0.07
CA ILE A 212 -4.82 30.57 -0.49
C ILE A 212 -3.63 30.44 0.45
N ARG A 213 -2.46 30.07 -0.09
CA ARG A 213 -1.18 30.09 0.63
C ARG A 213 -0.39 31.34 0.26
N SER A 214 -0.32 32.29 1.17
CA SER A 214 0.31 33.61 0.97
C SER A 214 0.91 34.17 2.26
N GLY A 215 1.74 35.21 2.17
CA GLY A 215 2.30 35.88 3.35
C GLY A 215 2.82 37.29 3.06
N ALA A 216 2.74 38.19 4.04
CA ALA A 216 3.33 39.53 3.94
C ALA A 216 4.14 39.90 5.19
N ALA A 217 5.33 40.49 5.02
CA ALA A 217 6.19 40.96 6.12
C ALA A 217 5.69 42.26 6.80
N GLY A 218 4.38 42.50 6.80
CA GLY A 218 3.68 43.67 7.32
C GLY A 218 2.18 43.40 7.54
N THR A 219 1.45 44.35 8.13
CA THR A 219 0.00 44.23 8.36
C THR A 219 -0.81 45.00 7.32
N GLY A 220 -2.00 44.49 6.99
CA GLY A 220 -2.93 45.15 6.05
C GLY A 220 -2.67 44.87 4.58
N SER A 221 -1.85 43.85 4.25
CA SER A 221 -1.71 43.38 2.87
C SER A 221 -2.97 42.67 2.40
N THR A 222 -3.33 42.85 1.14
CA THR A 222 -4.54 42.28 0.55
C THR A 222 -4.29 41.83 -0.88
N LEU A 223 -5.08 40.87 -1.35
CA LEU A 223 -5.24 40.54 -2.77
C LEU A 223 -6.73 40.40 -3.12
N SER A 224 -7.05 40.35 -4.40
CA SER A 224 -8.41 40.11 -4.91
C SER A 224 -8.37 39.09 -6.04
N LEU A 225 -9.46 38.34 -6.20
CA LEU A 225 -9.66 37.41 -7.32
C LEU A 225 -10.77 37.95 -8.21
N SER A 226 -10.55 37.96 -9.53
CA SER A 226 -11.55 38.42 -10.49
C SER A 226 -11.56 37.63 -11.79
N GLN A 227 -12.68 37.67 -12.49
CA GLN A 227 -12.88 37.12 -13.83
C GLN A 227 -13.47 38.21 -14.72
N CYS A 228 -12.73 38.62 -15.75
CA CYS A 228 -13.17 39.61 -16.73
C CYS A 228 -13.68 40.93 -16.10
N GLY A 229 -13.00 41.37 -15.03
CA GLY A 229 -13.36 42.58 -14.26
C GLY A 229 -14.46 42.37 -13.22
N ASN A 230 -15.03 41.17 -13.12
CA ASN A 230 -16.01 40.81 -12.11
C ASN A 230 -15.31 40.19 -10.93
N SER A 231 -15.64 40.64 -9.74
CA SER A 231 -15.03 40.13 -8.52
C SER A 231 -15.54 38.72 -8.21
N LEU A 232 -14.61 37.79 -8.03
CA LEU A 232 -14.86 36.50 -7.39
C LEU A 232 -14.62 36.61 -5.88
N ILE A 233 -13.54 37.29 -5.50
CA ILE A 233 -13.20 37.64 -4.11
C ILE A 233 -12.76 39.11 -4.09
N ASP A 234 -13.61 39.98 -3.52
CA ASP A 234 -13.40 41.44 -3.49
C ASP A 234 -12.11 41.83 -2.77
N THR A 235 -11.85 41.18 -1.64
CA THR A 235 -10.66 41.42 -0.83
C THR A 235 -10.40 40.19 0.04
N PHE A 236 -9.22 39.62 -0.12
CA PHE A 236 -8.64 38.64 0.78
C PHE A 236 -7.54 39.31 1.60
N ASN A 237 -7.64 39.21 2.93
CA ASN A 237 -6.59 39.72 3.82
C ASN A 237 -5.43 38.73 3.85
N VAL A 238 -4.28 39.15 3.35
CA VAL A 238 -3.09 38.32 3.33
C VAL A 238 -2.56 38.18 4.76
N PRO A 239 -2.22 36.96 5.20
CA PRO A 239 -1.71 36.75 6.56
C PRO A 239 -0.37 37.46 6.78
N SER A 240 -0.24 38.16 7.90
CA SER A 240 1.05 38.72 8.32
C SER A 240 1.99 37.61 8.79
N VAL A 241 3.22 37.64 8.28
CA VAL A 241 4.32 36.73 8.62
C VAL A 241 5.54 37.51 9.11
N SER A 242 6.50 36.83 9.74
CA SER A 242 7.65 37.49 10.38
C SER A 242 8.75 37.91 9.39
N ALA A 243 8.84 37.25 8.23
CA ALA A 243 9.81 37.53 7.18
C ALA A 243 9.27 37.17 5.79
N TRP A 244 9.81 37.80 4.74
CA TRP A 244 9.56 37.43 3.35
C TRP A 244 9.95 35.97 3.09
N GLY A 245 9.13 35.24 2.34
CA GLY A 245 9.28 33.80 2.05
C GLY A 245 8.62 32.87 3.06
N GLN A 246 7.92 33.41 4.07
CA GLN A 246 7.02 32.65 4.95
C GLN A 246 5.58 32.79 4.47
N PHE A 247 4.78 31.74 4.66
CA PHE A 247 3.39 31.70 4.18
C PHE A 247 2.47 31.12 5.24
N LYS A 248 1.20 31.52 5.21
CA LYS A 248 0.11 30.81 5.86
C LYS A 248 -0.93 30.41 4.83
N THR A 249 -1.61 29.31 5.08
CA THR A 249 -2.68 28.79 4.23
C THR A 249 -3.99 29.16 4.87
N VAL A 250 -4.82 29.99 4.23
CA VAL A 250 -6.06 30.47 4.84
C VAL A 250 -7.21 30.34 3.86
N SER A 251 -8.38 29.92 4.36
CA SER A 251 -9.60 29.89 3.56
C SER A 251 -10.00 31.31 3.13
N ALA A 252 -10.26 31.49 1.85
CA ALA A 252 -10.65 32.76 1.24
C ALA A 252 -12.17 32.85 0.96
N GLY A 253 -12.94 31.80 1.30
CA GLY A 253 -14.38 31.72 1.05
C GLY A 253 -14.71 30.79 -0.11
N LYS A 254 -15.86 31.02 -0.77
CA LYS A 254 -16.30 30.27 -1.95
C LYS A 254 -16.36 31.16 -3.18
N ILE A 255 -16.08 30.59 -4.35
CA ILE A 255 -16.28 31.21 -5.66
C ILE A 255 -17.18 30.32 -6.51
N HIS A 256 -18.06 30.95 -7.29
CA HIS A 256 -18.88 30.23 -8.26
C HIS A 256 -18.13 30.18 -9.59
N LEU A 257 -17.92 28.99 -10.15
CA LEU A 257 -17.27 28.81 -11.45
C LEU A 257 -18.18 28.02 -12.38
N LYS A 258 -18.26 28.44 -13.64
CA LYS A 258 -18.99 27.72 -14.67
C LYS A 258 -18.18 26.53 -15.18
N GLN A 259 -18.79 25.60 -15.90
CA GLN A 259 -18.05 24.55 -16.59
C GLN A 259 -17.22 25.12 -17.76
N GLY A 260 -16.04 24.54 -18.03
CA GLY A 260 -15.21 24.83 -19.20
C GLY A 260 -13.93 25.61 -18.91
N MET A 261 -13.14 25.85 -19.97
CA MET A 261 -11.89 26.61 -19.90
C MET A 261 -12.16 28.07 -19.59
N GLN A 262 -11.60 28.54 -18.48
CA GLN A 262 -11.76 29.89 -17.98
C GLN A 262 -10.43 30.43 -17.49
N LYS A 263 -10.38 31.74 -17.33
CA LYS A 263 -9.24 32.45 -16.74
C LYS A 263 -9.70 33.24 -15.54
N PHE A 264 -8.85 33.30 -14.52
CA PHE A 264 -9.04 34.22 -13.39
C PHE A 264 -7.77 35.02 -13.16
N ARG A 265 -7.92 36.18 -12.52
CA ARG A 265 -6.85 37.11 -12.20
C ARG A 265 -6.72 37.25 -10.69
N VAL A 266 -5.48 37.21 -10.22
CA VAL A 266 -5.07 37.63 -8.88
C VAL A 266 -4.51 39.04 -8.98
N THR A 267 -5.04 40.00 -8.21
CA THR A 267 -4.51 41.38 -8.16
C THR A 267 -4.10 41.74 -6.74
N VAL A 268 -2.91 42.30 -6.59
CA VAL A 268 -2.29 42.61 -5.31
C VAL A 268 -2.62 44.04 -4.88
N GLY A 269 -3.15 44.20 -3.66
CA GLY A 269 -3.47 45.51 -3.09
C GLY A 269 -2.31 46.13 -2.30
N ASN A 270 -1.36 45.31 -1.83
CA ASN A 270 -0.22 45.71 -1.00
C ASN A 270 0.85 44.60 -1.02
N TYR A 271 2.12 44.95 -0.76
CA TYR A 271 3.25 44.00 -0.83
C TYR A 271 2.98 42.64 -0.16
N LEU A 272 3.16 41.54 -0.90
CA LEU A 272 2.96 40.16 -0.45
C LEU A 272 3.82 39.14 -1.23
N ASP A 273 3.90 37.91 -0.71
CA ASP A 273 4.31 36.72 -1.43
C ASP A 273 3.11 35.77 -1.61
N LEU A 274 3.04 35.09 -2.75
CA LEU A 274 2.01 34.12 -3.08
C LEU A 274 2.64 32.80 -3.54
N ASP A 275 2.22 31.70 -2.91
CA ASP A 275 2.69 30.36 -3.27
C ASP A 275 1.70 29.66 -4.19
N TRP A 276 0.46 29.47 -3.74
CA TRP A 276 -0.59 28.84 -4.57
C TRP A 276 -1.99 29.23 -4.12
N ILE A 277 -2.96 28.95 -5.00
CA ILE A 277 -4.41 29.06 -4.76
C ILE A 277 -5.04 27.70 -5.05
N HIS A 278 -5.68 27.09 -4.05
CA HIS A 278 -6.43 25.83 -4.20
C HIS A 278 -7.90 26.15 -4.37
N ILE A 279 -8.52 25.59 -5.42
CA ILE A 279 -9.92 25.80 -5.75
C ILE A 279 -10.62 24.44 -5.70
N GLY A 280 -11.58 24.30 -4.78
CA GLY A 280 -12.28 23.07 -4.42
C GLY A 280 -11.95 22.56 -3.02
N PRO A 281 -12.38 21.34 -2.64
CA PRO A 281 -12.15 20.79 -1.32
C PRO A 281 -10.65 20.76 -0.99
N TYR A 282 -10.27 21.38 0.12
CA TYR A 282 -8.90 21.38 0.62
C TYR A 282 -8.84 20.51 1.88
N GLU A 283 -8.14 19.38 1.80
CA GLU A 283 -8.01 18.42 2.91
C GLU A 283 -6.78 18.65 3.79
N GLY A 284 -5.93 19.62 3.43
CA GLY A 284 -4.90 20.12 4.35
C GLY A 284 -5.53 20.91 5.49
N ASP A 285 -4.88 20.95 6.65
CA ASP A 285 -5.34 21.85 7.71
C ASP A 285 -5.11 23.32 7.25
N PRO A 286 -6.14 24.19 7.25
CA PRO A 286 -6.02 25.61 6.92
C PRO A 286 -5.25 26.43 7.97
N ASP A 287 -4.35 25.80 8.72
CA ASP A 287 -3.14 26.36 9.34
C ASP A 287 -1.99 25.31 9.48
N ALA A 288 -2.06 24.15 8.81
CA ALA A 288 -0.95 23.19 8.72
C ALA A 288 0.13 23.70 7.77
N GLY A 289 0.95 24.56 8.33
CA GLY A 289 2.02 25.27 7.66
C GLY A 289 2.59 26.36 8.55
N THR A 290 1.81 26.86 9.50
CA THR A 290 2.43 27.37 10.72
C THR A 290 2.79 26.17 11.57
N VAL A 291 4.09 25.89 11.64
CA VAL A 291 4.68 25.30 12.85
C VAL A 291 3.91 25.87 14.04
N PRO A 292 3.18 25.05 14.83
CA PRO A 292 2.41 25.57 15.94
C PRO A 292 3.35 26.43 16.78
N GLU A 293 2.93 27.63 17.15
CA GLU A 293 3.76 28.44 18.03
C GLU A 293 3.94 27.67 19.34
N PRO A 294 5.17 27.58 19.88
CA PRO A 294 5.39 26.85 21.13
C PRO A 294 4.52 27.42 22.25
N VAL A 295 3.65 26.60 22.83
CA VAL A 295 2.75 27.00 23.92
C VAL A 295 3.19 26.39 25.24
N ALA A 296 3.21 27.16 26.33
CA ALA A 296 3.56 26.63 27.64
C ALA A 296 2.46 25.68 28.15
N CYS A 297 2.86 24.54 28.75
CA CYS A 297 1.90 23.61 29.33
C CYS A 297 1.09 24.27 30.47
N THR A 298 -0.20 24.00 30.52
CA THR A 298 -1.02 24.41 31.67
C THR A 298 -0.59 23.64 32.91
N ASN A 299 -0.24 24.34 33.98
CA ASN A 299 0.22 23.75 35.24
C ASN A 299 -0.85 22.81 35.86
N THR A 300 -0.71 21.51 35.65
CA THR A 300 -1.46 20.49 36.40
C THR A 300 -0.76 20.31 37.75
N GLY A 301 -1.38 20.77 38.84
CA GLY A 301 -0.76 20.80 40.17
C GLY A 301 -0.11 19.49 40.63
N ASN A 302 0.84 19.58 41.57
CA ASN A 302 1.60 18.45 42.10
C ASN A 302 0.67 17.35 42.67
N SER A 303 0.75 16.14 42.09
CA SER A 303 0.13 14.94 42.65
C SER A 303 1.13 14.19 43.54
N SER A 304 0.74 13.89 44.78
CA SER A 304 1.55 13.10 45.72
C SER A 304 1.65 11.61 45.34
N SER A 305 0.89 11.14 44.34
CA SER A 305 0.90 9.77 43.84
C SER A 305 1.65 9.60 42.51
N ALA A 306 2.37 10.62 42.03
CA ALA A 306 3.09 10.57 40.76
C ALA A 306 4.27 9.58 40.80
N THR A 307 4.51 8.90 39.68
CA THR A 307 5.68 8.01 39.53
C THR A 307 6.94 8.86 39.29
N SER A 308 7.92 8.76 40.18
CA SER A 308 9.19 9.49 40.04
C SER A 308 10.10 8.85 38.99
N ILE A 309 10.71 9.68 38.14
CA ILE A 309 11.71 9.29 37.14
C ILE A 309 12.91 10.23 37.31
N THR A 310 14.12 9.67 37.32
CA THR A 310 15.35 10.45 37.25
C THR A 310 16.09 10.08 35.98
N VAL A 311 16.33 11.06 35.10
CA VAL A 311 17.23 10.96 33.95
C VAL A 311 18.60 11.45 34.40
N ASP A 312 19.53 10.53 34.65
CA ASP A 312 20.87 10.84 35.16
C ASP A 312 21.91 10.62 34.05
N GLY A 313 22.60 11.69 33.65
CA GLY A 313 23.65 11.64 32.64
C GLY A 313 24.85 10.76 33.02
N ASN A 314 25.02 10.37 34.28
CA ASN A 314 26.01 9.36 34.68
C ASN A 314 25.62 7.93 34.26
N HIS A 315 24.35 7.68 33.97
CA HIS A 315 23.86 6.39 33.46
C HIS A 315 23.91 6.30 31.92
N VAL A 316 24.32 7.37 31.23
CA VAL A 316 24.57 7.35 29.78
C VAL A 316 25.87 6.60 29.51
N ARG A 317 25.76 5.30 29.21
CA ARG A 317 26.88 4.40 28.95
C ARG A 317 27.38 4.57 27.50
N SER A 318 27.99 5.71 27.20
CA SER A 318 28.43 6.08 25.83
C SER A 318 29.34 5.03 25.18
N GLY A 319 30.13 4.28 25.96
CA GLY A 319 30.98 3.19 25.47
C GLY A 319 30.28 1.87 25.12
N ASN A 320 28.99 1.71 25.41
CA ASN A 320 28.20 0.53 25.05
C ASN A 320 27.56 0.78 23.68
N VAL A 321 28.24 0.39 22.59
CA VAL A 321 27.90 0.80 21.22
C VAL A 321 26.96 -0.18 20.50
N ASN A 322 26.63 -1.30 21.14
CA ASN A 322 25.80 -2.35 20.56
C ASN A 322 24.59 -2.68 21.44
N GLY A 323 24.81 -2.99 22.72
CA GLY A 323 23.79 -3.59 23.59
C GLY A 323 22.69 -2.63 24.04
N LEU A 324 23.02 -1.35 24.24
CA LEU A 324 22.11 -0.32 24.74
C LEU A 324 21.76 0.74 23.68
N THR A 325 22.37 0.70 22.50
CA THR A 325 21.93 1.52 21.36
C THR A 325 20.58 1.04 20.86
N PHE A 326 19.61 1.94 20.73
CA PHE A 326 18.33 1.59 20.12
C PHE A 326 18.47 1.49 18.60
N LYS A 327 18.25 0.29 18.06
CA LYS A 327 18.46 0.01 16.63
C LYS A 327 17.28 0.42 15.75
N GLY A 328 16.11 0.68 16.34
CA GLY A 328 14.87 0.91 15.61
C GLY A 328 14.15 -0.39 15.25
N PHE A 329 13.37 -0.36 14.18
CA PHE A 329 12.47 -1.45 13.80
C PHE A 329 12.87 -2.10 12.48
N GLY A 330 12.28 -3.25 12.16
CA GLY A 330 12.57 -3.96 10.92
C GLY A 330 11.36 -4.60 10.27
N VAL A 331 11.50 -4.86 8.96
CA VAL A 331 10.54 -5.61 8.15
C VAL A 331 11.06 -7.02 7.95
N LEU A 332 10.22 -8.04 8.18
CA LEU A 332 10.50 -9.41 7.79
C LEU A 332 9.71 -9.76 6.53
N SER A 333 10.40 -9.81 5.38
CA SER A 333 9.88 -10.33 4.12
C SER A 333 10.07 -11.85 4.11
N ALA A 334 9.01 -12.57 4.45
CA ALA A 334 9.02 -14.03 4.58
C ALA A 334 7.62 -14.63 4.45
N ASN A 335 7.57 -15.94 4.31
CA ASN A 335 6.37 -16.76 4.29
C ASN A 335 5.29 -16.28 3.30
N GLY A 336 5.69 -15.75 2.15
CA GLY A 336 4.78 -15.23 1.12
C GLY A 336 4.05 -13.93 1.49
N THR A 337 4.44 -13.25 2.58
CA THR A 337 3.76 -12.02 3.04
C THR A 337 4.01 -10.80 2.16
N SER A 338 4.94 -10.88 1.21
CA SER A 338 5.28 -9.82 0.25
C SER A 338 4.97 -10.22 -1.20
N ALA A 339 4.12 -11.23 -1.42
CA ALA A 339 3.82 -11.79 -2.74
C ALA A 339 3.32 -10.75 -3.76
N LEU A 340 2.47 -9.82 -3.33
CA LEU A 340 1.85 -8.80 -4.20
C LEU A 340 2.63 -7.48 -4.22
N LEU A 341 3.75 -7.37 -3.50
CA LEU A 341 4.43 -6.09 -3.30
C LEU A 341 5.10 -5.58 -4.59
N MET A 342 5.63 -6.50 -5.40
CA MET A 342 6.25 -6.14 -6.69
C MET A 342 5.21 -5.72 -7.73
N ASP A 343 3.95 -6.14 -7.57
CA ASP A 343 2.86 -5.65 -8.40
C ASP A 343 2.62 -4.16 -8.14
N TYR A 344 2.60 -3.71 -6.88
CA TYR A 344 2.55 -2.27 -6.55
C TYR A 344 3.70 -1.52 -7.18
N LYS A 345 4.93 -2.05 -7.07
CA LYS A 345 6.10 -1.44 -7.71
C LYS A 345 5.86 -1.25 -9.21
N SER A 346 5.27 -2.21 -9.90
CA SER A 346 5.03 -2.13 -11.35
C SER A 346 3.82 -1.29 -11.75
N GLN A 347 2.72 -1.34 -10.99
CA GLN A 347 1.42 -0.79 -11.36
C GLN A 347 1.17 0.61 -10.78
N HIS A 348 1.64 0.85 -9.55
CA HIS A 348 1.50 2.11 -8.81
C HIS A 348 2.85 2.51 -8.23
N PRO A 349 3.83 2.83 -9.10
CA PRO A 349 5.22 3.05 -8.71
C PRO A 349 5.38 4.21 -7.72
N GLU A 350 4.53 5.23 -7.81
CA GLU A 350 4.46 6.36 -6.86
C GLU A 350 3.97 5.93 -5.47
N LYS A 351 2.96 5.05 -5.38
CA LYS A 351 2.51 4.48 -4.11
C LYS A 351 3.56 3.58 -3.47
N TYR A 352 4.26 2.79 -4.28
CA TYR A 352 5.39 2.00 -3.80
C TYR A 352 6.53 2.90 -3.27
N ALA A 353 6.87 3.97 -3.98
CA ALA A 353 7.89 4.93 -3.53
C ALA A 353 7.48 5.67 -2.24
N GLU A 354 6.21 6.08 -2.11
CA GLU A 354 5.64 6.68 -0.90
C GLU A 354 5.74 5.73 0.30
N LEU A 355 5.37 4.45 0.12
CA LEU A 355 5.55 3.41 1.14
C LEU A 355 7.01 3.31 1.59
N LEU A 356 7.97 3.27 0.66
CA LEU A 356 9.38 3.16 1.00
C LEU A 356 9.87 4.39 1.76
N LYS A 357 9.46 5.60 1.36
CA LYS A 357 9.81 6.85 2.05
C LYS A 357 9.24 6.91 3.47
N ILE A 358 8.01 6.46 3.69
CA ILE A 358 7.40 6.43 5.03
C ILE A 358 8.13 5.46 5.96
N LEU A 359 8.48 4.27 5.47
CA LEU A 359 9.12 3.24 6.30
C LEU A 359 10.62 3.48 6.50
N PHE A 360 11.33 3.86 5.45
CA PHE A 360 12.80 3.89 5.42
C PHE A 360 13.39 5.29 5.21
N GLY A 361 12.57 6.30 4.92
CA GLY A 361 13.05 7.65 4.62
C GLY A 361 13.23 8.56 5.82
N GLY A 362 13.77 9.75 5.54
CA GLY A 362 14.00 10.80 6.52
C GLY A 362 15.25 10.61 7.38
N PRO A 363 15.59 11.62 8.21
CA PRO A 363 16.73 11.54 9.14
C PRO A 363 16.49 10.49 10.24
N ASN A 364 15.23 10.21 10.56
CA ASN A 364 14.81 9.27 11.61
C ASN A 364 13.89 8.19 11.01
N PRO A 365 14.42 7.21 10.26
CA PRO A 365 13.60 6.19 9.62
C PRO A 365 12.93 5.29 10.67
N ILE A 366 11.68 4.90 10.43
CA ILE A 366 10.97 3.94 11.30
C ILE A 366 11.67 2.58 11.22
N MET A 367 11.91 2.10 10.00
CA MET A 367 12.52 0.82 9.72
C MET A 367 13.99 0.99 9.34
N THR A 368 14.88 0.29 10.05
CA THR A 368 16.33 0.32 9.87
C THR A 368 16.89 -1.03 9.42
N HIS A 369 16.02 -2.01 9.18
CA HIS A 369 16.40 -3.38 8.84
C HIS A 369 15.36 -4.06 7.93
N VAL A 370 15.82 -4.75 6.89
CA VAL A 370 15.06 -5.77 6.15
C VAL A 370 15.64 -7.16 6.42
N LYS A 371 14.85 -8.05 7.02
CA LYS A 371 15.15 -9.47 7.24
C LYS A 371 14.42 -10.29 6.18
N ILE A 372 15.11 -11.22 5.54
CA ILE A 372 14.61 -11.96 4.37
C ILE A 372 14.64 -13.46 4.65
N GLU A 373 13.57 -14.16 4.30
CA GLU A 373 13.57 -15.62 4.25
C GLU A 373 14.36 -16.14 3.04
N MET A 374 15.22 -17.12 3.30
CA MET A 374 15.79 -18.00 2.30
C MET A 374 14.74 -19.07 1.95
N GLY A 375 13.91 -18.76 0.95
CA GLY A 375 12.76 -19.57 0.55
C GLY A 375 13.10 -20.95 0.00
N ASN A 376 12.11 -21.85 -0.03
CA ASN A 376 12.26 -23.21 -0.55
C ASN A 376 11.08 -23.70 -1.40
N ASP A 377 10.27 -22.79 -1.95
CA ASP A 377 9.06 -23.08 -2.74
C ASP A 377 7.98 -23.88 -1.98
N ARG A 378 8.07 -23.93 -0.66
CA ARG A 378 7.17 -24.69 0.23
C ARG A 378 6.63 -23.75 1.30
N ASN A 379 5.37 -23.96 1.67
CA ASN A 379 4.73 -23.08 2.63
C ASN A 379 5.36 -23.19 4.03
N ASN A 380 5.92 -22.10 4.51
CA ASN A 380 6.59 -22.00 5.80
C ASN A 380 5.80 -21.18 6.84
N SER A 381 4.66 -20.59 6.46
CA SER A 381 3.62 -20.05 7.35
C SER A 381 2.38 -19.63 6.54
N THR A 382 2.36 -18.44 5.93
CA THR A 382 1.21 -17.97 5.13
C THR A 382 1.26 -18.50 3.70
N GLY A 383 2.44 -18.52 3.11
CA GLY A 383 2.75 -19.05 1.80
C GLY A 383 4.23 -19.43 1.70
N PRO A 384 4.69 -19.87 0.53
CA PRO A 384 6.09 -20.07 0.22
C PRO A 384 6.77 -18.76 -0.20
N ASP A 385 8.05 -18.62 0.14
CA ASP A 385 8.97 -17.77 -0.63
C ASP A 385 9.74 -18.63 -1.64
N PRO A 386 10.02 -18.11 -2.85
CA PRO A 386 10.67 -18.89 -3.89
C PRO A 386 12.13 -19.20 -3.55
N ALA A 387 12.57 -20.40 -3.89
CA ALA A 387 13.94 -20.82 -3.67
C ALA A 387 14.88 -20.06 -4.60
N THR A 388 15.92 -19.44 -4.04
CA THR A 388 16.98 -18.80 -4.85
C THR A 388 17.79 -19.83 -5.65
N MET A 389 17.82 -21.08 -5.17
CA MET A 389 18.41 -22.26 -5.82
C MET A 389 17.56 -23.51 -5.53
N ARG A 390 16.89 -24.07 -6.54
CA ARG A 390 16.09 -25.30 -6.49
C ARG A 390 16.94 -26.57 -6.66
N THR A 391 18.13 -26.46 -7.26
CA THR A 391 19.12 -27.54 -7.32
C THR A 391 20.51 -27.06 -6.90
N ALA A 392 21.40 -28.00 -6.54
CA ALA A 392 22.76 -27.68 -6.09
C ALA A 392 23.61 -26.95 -7.15
N ASN A 393 23.32 -27.16 -8.43
CA ASN A 393 24.08 -26.60 -9.56
C ASN A 393 23.39 -25.39 -10.20
N GLU A 394 22.21 -25.01 -9.73
CA GLU A 394 21.50 -23.83 -10.22
C GLU A 394 22.24 -22.56 -9.79
N SER A 395 22.35 -21.58 -10.68
CA SER A 395 22.85 -20.26 -10.28
C SER A 395 21.83 -19.58 -9.36
N ALA A 396 22.30 -19.01 -8.26
CA ALA A 396 21.41 -18.28 -7.35
C ALA A 396 20.77 -17.10 -8.09
N ASN A 397 19.44 -16.98 -7.98
CA ASN A 397 18.68 -15.88 -8.56
C ASN A 397 17.83 -15.23 -7.47
N VAL A 398 18.24 -14.03 -7.09
CA VAL A 398 17.60 -13.20 -6.05
C VAL A 398 16.47 -12.34 -6.59
N ARG A 399 16.33 -12.21 -7.92
CA ARG A 399 15.30 -11.38 -8.56
C ARG A 399 13.90 -11.99 -8.49
N ARG A 400 13.79 -13.30 -8.27
CA ARG A 400 12.51 -13.99 -8.11
C ARG A 400 11.90 -13.83 -6.70
N ALA A 401 12.63 -13.27 -5.74
CA ALA A 401 12.21 -13.17 -4.34
C ALA A 401 12.07 -11.69 -3.92
N PRO A 402 10.86 -11.23 -3.53
CA PRO A 402 10.57 -9.80 -3.35
C PRO A 402 11.40 -9.14 -2.25
N GLY A 403 11.78 -9.89 -1.21
CA GLY A 403 12.55 -9.35 -0.08
C GLY A 403 13.93 -8.78 -0.47
N PHE A 404 14.59 -9.36 -1.49
CA PHE A 404 15.88 -8.84 -1.95
C PHE A 404 15.73 -7.52 -2.72
N GLN A 405 14.69 -7.41 -3.57
CA GLN A 405 14.37 -6.16 -4.26
C GLN A 405 13.95 -5.08 -3.27
N LEU A 406 13.10 -5.40 -2.29
CA LEU A 406 12.70 -4.48 -1.21
C LEU A 406 13.93 -3.94 -0.47
N ALA A 407 14.89 -4.80 -0.10
CA ALA A 407 16.11 -4.37 0.55
C ALA A 407 16.97 -3.47 -0.36
N ALA A 408 17.05 -3.77 -1.66
CA ALA A 408 17.76 -2.94 -2.63
C ALA A 408 17.17 -1.53 -2.71
N ASP A 409 15.85 -1.44 -2.87
CA ASP A 409 15.12 -0.19 -3.03
C ASP A 409 15.15 0.63 -1.71
N ALA A 410 14.91 -0.02 -0.57
CA ALA A 410 15.00 0.62 0.75
C ALA A 410 16.41 1.19 1.02
N ARG A 411 17.49 0.55 0.54
CA ARG A 411 18.86 1.06 0.68
C ARG A 411 19.15 2.31 -0.13
N LYS A 412 18.38 2.59 -1.19
CA LYS A 412 18.49 3.85 -1.94
C LYS A 412 17.96 5.04 -1.16
N ILE A 413 17.07 4.79 -0.20
CA ILE A 413 16.49 5.80 0.67
C ILE A 413 17.27 5.86 1.99
N ASN A 414 17.61 4.71 2.57
CA ASN A 414 18.39 4.58 3.78
C ASN A 414 19.70 3.82 3.52
N PRO A 415 20.81 4.52 3.24
CA PRO A 415 22.11 3.88 3.03
C PRO A 415 22.62 3.06 4.23
N ASN A 416 22.14 3.37 5.43
CA ASN A 416 22.50 2.73 6.70
C ASN A 416 21.63 1.51 7.06
N LEU A 417 20.59 1.22 6.26
CA LEU A 417 19.74 0.05 6.42
C LEU A 417 20.57 -1.23 6.50
N LYS A 418 20.22 -2.11 7.44
CA LYS A 418 20.80 -3.46 7.53
C LYS A 418 19.95 -4.48 6.78
N VAL A 419 20.63 -5.52 6.30
CA VAL A 419 19.96 -6.67 5.69
C VAL A 419 20.39 -7.95 6.41
N SER A 420 19.43 -8.81 6.75
CA SER A 420 19.71 -10.13 7.29
C SER A 420 18.94 -11.23 6.59
N ILE A 421 19.47 -12.46 6.66
CA ILE A 421 18.83 -13.64 6.06
C ILE A 421 18.75 -14.80 7.05
N LEU A 422 17.71 -15.62 6.92
CA LEU A 422 17.49 -16.84 7.70
C LEU A 422 16.68 -17.86 6.88
N ARG A 423 16.53 -19.10 7.36
CA ARG A 423 15.64 -20.10 6.74
C ARG A 423 14.61 -20.68 7.72
N TRP A 424 13.38 -20.93 7.27
CA TRP A 424 12.43 -21.79 7.98
C TRP A 424 12.66 -23.26 7.62
N ASN A 425 12.79 -23.55 6.34
CA ASN A 425 13.13 -24.86 5.79
C ASN A 425 14.12 -24.69 4.64
N ALA A 426 14.70 -25.80 4.18
CA ALA A 426 15.68 -25.78 3.09
C ALA A 426 15.11 -26.46 1.82
N PRO A 427 15.61 -26.11 0.62
CA PRO A 427 15.33 -26.83 -0.61
C PRO A 427 15.71 -28.32 -0.49
N GLY A 428 15.06 -29.19 -1.29
CA GLY A 428 15.21 -30.65 -1.18
C GLY A 428 16.65 -31.18 -1.31
N TRP A 429 17.52 -30.48 -2.05
CA TRP A 429 18.92 -30.85 -2.21
C TRP A 429 19.82 -30.47 -1.02
N VAL A 430 19.36 -29.59 -0.12
CA VAL A 430 20.13 -29.07 1.03
C VAL A 430 19.86 -29.94 2.25
N THR A 431 20.75 -30.91 2.48
CA THR A 431 20.59 -31.96 3.50
C THR A 431 21.61 -31.87 4.64
N ASN A 432 22.65 -31.04 4.51
CA ASN A 432 23.70 -30.87 5.50
C ASN A 432 24.28 -29.45 5.53
N ASN A 433 25.08 -29.15 6.55
CA ASN A 433 25.62 -27.81 6.81
C ASN A 433 26.57 -27.28 5.70
N ASP A 434 27.28 -28.15 4.97
CA ASP A 434 28.11 -27.72 3.84
C ASP A 434 27.24 -27.19 2.68
N GLN A 435 26.11 -27.85 2.44
CA GLN A 435 25.13 -27.43 1.44
C GLN A 435 24.39 -26.15 1.88
N VAL A 436 24.10 -26.01 3.18
CA VAL A 436 23.55 -24.76 3.74
C VAL A 436 24.50 -23.59 3.50
N TYR A 437 25.78 -23.78 3.81
CA TYR A 437 26.81 -22.77 3.58
C TYR A 437 26.89 -22.38 2.10
N THR A 438 26.91 -23.37 1.20
CA THR A 438 26.97 -23.15 -0.25
C THR A 438 25.77 -22.36 -0.76
N TRP A 439 24.55 -22.74 -0.35
CA TRP A 439 23.32 -22.06 -0.75
C TRP A 439 23.28 -20.60 -0.28
N PHE A 440 23.60 -20.37 0.99
CA PHE A 440 23.64 -19.01 1.56
C PHE A 440 24.71 -18.17 0.87
N LYS A 441 25.94 -18.69 0.74
CA LYS A 441 27.05 -17.98 0.08
C LYS A 441 26.67 -17.56 -1.33
N ASN A 442 26.20 -18.49 -2.16
CA ASN A 442 25.86 -18.20 -3.54
C ASN A 442 24.75 -17.13 -3.64
N THR A 443 23.75 -17.20 -2.75
CA THR A 443 22.66 -16.22 -2.70
C THR A 443 23.14 -14.84 -2.26
N ILE A 444 23.99 -14.76 -1.23
CA ILE A 444 24.57 -13.50 -0.75
C ILE A 444 25.40 -12.83 -1.85
N LEU A 445 26.24 -13.60 -2.53
CA LEU A 445 27.06 -13.07 -3.62
C LEU A 445 26.21 -12.66 -4.83
N ALA A 446 25.12 -13.37 -5.11
CA ALA A 446 24.15 -12.97 -6.13
C ALA A 446 23.49 -11.62 -5.75
N ALA A 447 23.03 -11.44 -4.52
CA ALA A 447 22.45 -10.17 -4.05
C ALA A 447 23.44 -9.00 -4.19
N TYR A 448 24.70 -9.20 -3.81
CA TYR A 448 25.73 -8.16 -3.95
C TYR A 448 26.02 -7.79 -5.41
N ARG A 449 26.14 -8.79 -6.28
CA ARG A 449 26.46 -8.56 -7.69
C ARG A 449 25.28 -7.98 -8.47
N GLU A 450 24.07 -8.32 -8.04
CA GLU A 450 22.84 -7.89 -8.67
C GLU A 450 22.41 -6.49 -8.22
N TYR A 451 22.28 -6.29 -6.90
CA TYR A 451 21.71 -5.09 -6.32
C TYR A 451 22.73 -4.15 -5.67
N GLY A 452 24.01 -4.55 -5.64
CA GLY A 452 25.10 -3.72 -5.10
C GLY A 452 25.20 -3.69 -3.57
N TYR A 453 24.42 -4.50 -2.85
CA TYR A 453 24.47 -4.55 -1.39
C TYR A 453 24.91 -5.92 -0.85
N MET A 454 25.78 -5.92 0.15
CA MET A 454 26.13 -7.13 0.89
C MET A 454 25.15 -7.31 2.04
N VAL A 455 24.72 -8.55 2.29
CA VAL A 455 23.99 -8.90 3.52
C VAL A 455 24.86 -8.54 4.73
N ASP A 456 24.28 -7.99 5.79
CA ASP A 456 25.02 -7.60 7.00
C ASP A 456 25.04 -8.73 8.04
N TYR A 457 23.94 -9.48 8.16
CA TYR A 457 23.77 -10.51 9.18
C TYR A 457 23.21 -11.83 8.64
N VAL A 458 23.64 -12.95 9.20
CA VAL A 458 23.12 -14.29 8.85
C VAL A 458 22.75 -15.04 10.13
N ASN A 459 21.55 -15.63 10.18
CA ASN A 459 21.29 -16.75 11.07
C ASN A 459 21.48 -18.07 10.30
N PRO A 460 22.52 -18.87 10.61
CA PRO A 460 22.80 -20.13 9.92
C PRO A 460 21.95 -21.31 10.42
N GLY A 461 21.17 -21.11 11.48
CA GLY A 461 20.29 -22.08 12.09
C GLY A 461 19.00 -22.30 11.30
N VAL A 462 17.93 -22.62 12.03
CA VAL A 462 16.59 -22.82 11.49
C VAL A 462 15.64 -22.01 12.36
N ASN A 463 14.76 -21.21 11.75
CA ASN A 463 13.79 -20.39 12.47
C ASN A 463 13.00 -21.22 13.49
N GLU A 464 12.78 -20.65 14.66
CA GLU A 464 11.99 -21.22 15.75
C GLU A 464 12.47 -22.58 16.27
N ARG A 465 13.75 -22.92 16.06
CA ARG A 465 14.37 -24.16 16.56
C ARG A 465 15.51 -23.88 17.52
N GLY A 466 15.76 -24.87 18.37
CA GLY A 466 16.87 -24.85 19.33
C GLY A 466 18.22 -24.57 18.66
N PRO A 467 19.15 -23.96 19.40
CA PRO A 467 20.40 -23.43 18.84
C PRO A 467 21.38 -24.55 18.53
N ASP A 468 22.09 -24.46 17.39
CA ASP A 468 23.28 -25.26 17.15
C ASP A 468 24.54 -24.41 17.40
N LEU A 469 25.03 -24.47 18.65
CA LEU A 469 26.16 -23.67 19.11
C LEU A 469 27.47 -24.00 18.37
N ASN A 470 27.63 -25.27 17.99
CA ASN A 470 28.83 -25.71 17.28
C ASN A 470 28.77 -25.25 15.82
N TRP A 471 27.63 -25.42 15.16
CA TRP A 471 27.44 -24.93 13.82
C TRP A 471 27.60 -23.42 13.71
N THR A 472 27.07 -22.66 14.68
CA THR A 472 27.22 -21.20 14.76
C THR A 472 28.71 -20.79 14.70
N LYS A 473 29.55 -21.41 15.53
CA LYS A 473 31.01 -21.15 15.54
C LYS A 473 31.69 -21.58 14.25
N GLN A 474 31.29 -22.73 13.69
CA GLN A 474 31.85 -23.23 12.43
C GLN A 474 31.48 -22.33 11.24
N TYR A 475 30.24 -21.86 11.18
CA TYR A 475 29.76 -20.98 10.12
C TYR A 475 30.49 -19.63 10.14
N GLU A 476 30.65 -19.02 11.32
CA GLU A 476 31.43 -17.80 11.48
C GLU A 476 32.88 -17.98 10.98
N SER A 477 33.54 -19.04 11.44
CA SER A 477 34.93 -19.33 11.04
C SER A 477 35.06 -19.51 9.53
N ARG A 478 34.08 -20.17 8.88
CA ARG A 478 34.04 -20.30 7.43
C ARG A 478 33.83 -18.96 6.75
N ILE A 479 32.87 -18.13 7.18
CA ILE A 479 32.69 -16.78 6.63
C ILE A 479 33.97 -15.96 6.74
N LYS A 480 34.69 -15.98 7.87
CA LYS A 480 35.92 -15.18 8.03
C LYS A 480 37.09 -15.66 7.19
N SER A 481 37.20 -16.97 6.95
CA SER A 481 38.35 -17.58 6.29
C SER A 481 38.15 -17.84 4.79
N ASP A 482 36.92 -17.73 4.29
CA ASP A 482 36.62 -17.99 2.89
C ASP A 482 37.29 -16.96 1.97
N SER A 483 38.03 -17.48 0.99
CA SER A 483 38.77 -16.72 -0.01
C SER A 483 38.46 -17.18 -1.44
N THR A 484 37.44 -18.02 -1.61
CA THR A 484 37.10 -18.68 -2.88
C THR A 484 35.83 -18.10 -3.50
N GLY A 485 35.74 -18.05 -4.82
CA GLY A 485 34.50 -17.70 -5.53
C GLY A 485 34.10 -16.21 -5.54
N PHE A 486 34.98 -15.31 -5.10
CA PHE A 486 34.79 -13.85 -5.15
C PHE A 486 35.36 -13.25 -6.43
N GLN A 487 34.77 -12.18 -6.97
CA GLN A 487 35.30 -11.52 -8.17
C GLN A 487 36.53 -10.65 -7.86
N ASN A 488 36.64 -10.12 -6.64
CA ASN A 488 37.75 -9.28 -6.21
C ASN A 488 37.89 -9.27 -4.66
N SER A 489 38.93 -8.59 -4.16
CA SER A 489 39.18 -8.49 -2.71
C SER A 489 38.12 -7.69 -1.97
N THR A 490 37.50 -6.67 -2.57
CA THR A 490 36.45 -5.87 -1.91
C THR A 490 35.22 -6.71 -1.62
N GLU A 491 34.74 -7.49 -2.60
CA GLU A 491 33.62 -8.42 -2.42
C GLU A 491 33.91 -9.43 -1.31
N ARG A 492 35.12 -10.02 -1.31
CA ARG A 492 35.57 -10.93 -0.27
C ARG A 492 35.58 -10.26 1.10
N ASP A 493 36.18 -9.07 1.22
CA ASP A 493 36.34 -8.37 2.49
C ASP A 493 35.00 -7.88 3.04
N LEU A 494 34.01 -7.60 2.18
CA LEU A 494 32.62 -7.34 2.58
C LEU A 494 31.94 -8.62 3.08
N TYR A 495 32.06 -9.73 2.34
CA TYR A 495 31.50 -11.02 2.75
C TYR A 495 32.09 -11.52 4.07
N ASN A 496 33.41 -11.42 4.27
CA ASN A 496 34.06 -11.81 5.52
C ASN A 496 33.66 -10.89 6.71
N ARG A 497 32.99 -9.75 6.48
CA ARG A 497 32.49 -8.86 7.54
C ARG A 497 31.09 -9.20 8.04
N ILE A 498 30.38 -10.11 7.37
CA ILE A 498 29.04 -10.57 7.77
C ILE A 498 29.07 -11.06 9.24
N LYS A 499 28.08 -10.63 10.01
CA LYS A 499 27.89 -10.99 11.43
C LYS A 499 26.90 -12.15 11.57
N ILE A 500 27.05 -12.93 12.63
CA ILE A 500 26.17 -14.07 12.90
C ILE A 500 25.13 -13.73 13.97
N VAL A 501 23.89 -14.14 13.71
CA VAL A 501 22.76 -14.07 14.63
C VAL A 501 22.51 -15.47 15.19
N ILE A 502 22.28 -15.56 16.50
CA ILE A 502 21.86 -16.79 17.18
C ILE A 502 20.64 -16.49 18.06
N SER A 503 19.56 -17.27 18.08
CA SER A 503 19.23 -18.45 17.27
C SER A 503 17.89 -18.31 16.53
N ASP A 504 17.15 -17.21 16.75
CA ASP A 504 15.76 -17.06 16.27
C ASP A 504 14.82 -18.15 16.85
N GLU A 505 15.02 -18.54 18.11
CA GLU A 505 14.10 -19.46 18.81
C GLU A 505 12.72 -18.83 19.06
N ALA A 506 11.66 -19.64 18.94
CA ALA A 506 10.33 -19.26 19.39
C ALA A 506 10.27 -19.26 20.92
N GLY A 507 9.83 -18.15 21.52
CA GLY A 507 9.80 -18.00 22.97
C GLY A 507 11.18 -17.66 23.55
N LEU A 508 11.39 -17.91 24.85
CA LEU A 508 12.64 -17.56 25.52
C LEU A 508 13.81 -18.38 24.96
N GLY A 509 14.85 -17.70 24.47
CA GLY A 509 16.04 -18.35 23.92
C GLY A 509 16.79 -19.21 24.95
N SER A 510 17.20 -20.41 24.54
CA SER A 510 17.82 -21.40 25.45
C SER A 510 19.35 -21.27 25.58
N PHE A 511 19.96 -20.36 24.83
CA PHE A 511 21.42 -20.23 24.67
C PHE A 511 22.08 -19.15 25.54
N GLY A 512 21.32 -18.31 26.25
CA GLY A 512 21.86 -17.16 26.99
C GLY A 512 23.00 -17.53 27.95
N GLY A 513 22.81 -18.58 28.76
CA GLY A 513 23.82 -19.06 29.70
C GLY A 513 25.07 -19.63 29.02
N ALA A 514 24.91 -20.28 27.87
CA ALA A 514 26.04 -20.78 27.07
C ALA A 514 26.85 -19.62 26.49
N MET A 515 26.17 -18.58 25.97
CA MET A 515 26.86 -17.37 25.50
C MET A 515 27.60 -16.70 26.66
N VAL A 516 26.99 -16.48 27.82
CA VAL A 516 27.68 -15.86 28.96
C VAL A 516 28.91 -16.66 29.44
N SER A 517 28.90 -17.99 29.34
CA SER A 517 30.02 -18.82 29.80
C SER A 517 31.10 -19.10 28.73
N ASP A 518 30.77 -19.04 27.44
CA ASP A 518 31.69 -19.32 26.33
C ASP A 518 32.02 -18.03 25.52
N ALA A 519 33.20 -17.45 25.78
CA ALA A 519 33.67 -16.28 25.04
C ALA A 519 33.87 -16.55 23.53
N SER A 520 34.21 -17.79 23.14
CA SER A 520 34.36 -18.15 21.73
C SER A 520 33.02 -18.10 21.00
N LEU A 521 31.93 -18.49 21.67
CA LEU A 521 30.58 -18.41 21.12
C LEU A 521 30.10 -16.95 21.00
N ARG A 522 30.33 -16.11 22.03
CA ARG A 522 29.96 -14.68 21.95
C ARG A 522 30.70 -13.95 20.85
N ASN A 523 31.98 -14.25 20.66
CA ASN A 523 32.77 -13.64 19.59
C ASN A 523 32.28 -14.08 18.21
N ALA A 524 31.80 -15.31 18.08
CA ALA A 524 31.27 -15.83 16.82
C ALA A 524 29.87 -15.26 16.49
N ALA A 525 29.02 -15.05 17.50
CA ALA A 525 27.66 -14.54 17.33
C ALA A 525 27.43 -13.28 18.16
N PRO A 526 27.68 -12.08 17.62
CA PRO A 526 27.53 -10.82 18.35
C PRO A 526 26.05 -10.40 18.58
N VAL A 527 25.08 -11.18 18.08
CA VAL A 527 23.65 -10.89 18.20
C VAL A 527 22.91 -12.08 18.81
N ALA A 528 22.23 -11.84 19.92
CA ALA A 528 21.33 -12.77 20.59
C ALA A 528 19.87 -12.45 20.26
N ALA A 529 19.15 -13.38 19.62
CA ALA A 529 17.86 -13.13 19.00
C ALA A 529 16.88 -14.28 19.30
N TYR A 530 15.67 -13.93 19.74
CA TYR A 530 14.56 -14.87 20.00
C TYR A 530 13.20 -14.15 19.86
N HIS A 531 12.12 -14.90 19.70
CA HIS A 531 10.82 -14.37 19.24
C HIS A 531 9.77 -14.32 20.32
N TYR A 532 8.80 -13.41 20.17
CA TYR A 532 7.52 -13.38 20.92
C TYR A 532 7.61 -13.43 22.46
N ASN A 533 8.80 -13.24 23.02
CA ASN A 533 9.02 -13.23 24.45
C ASN A 533 9.85 -12.01 24.85
N THR A 534 9.27 -11.15 25.68
CA THR A 534 9.96 -9.97 26.20
C THR A 534 10.90 -10.27 27.36
N ASP A 535 10.65 -11.37 28.08
CA ASP A 535 11.35 -11.68 29.33
C ASP A 535 12.78 -12.19 29.08
N ASP A 536 13.63 -12.03 30.10
CA ASP A 536 14.96 -12.63 30.19
C ASP A 536 14.85 -13.99 30.91
N ASP A 537 15.90 -14.78 30.84
CA ASP A 537 15.99 -15.99 31.64
C ASP A 537 16.17 -15.68 33.14
N SER A 538 15.97 -16.70 33.98
CA SER A 538 16.04 -16.54 35.43
C SER A 538 17.42 -16.16 35.96
N ALA A 539 18.47 -16.27 35.14
CA ALA A 539 19.84 -15.87 35.47
C ALA A 539 20.20 -14.47 34.91
N GLY A 540 19.27 -13.81 34.21
CA GLY A 540 19.47 -12.50 33.60
C GLY A 540 20.54 -12.52 32.50
N ASN A 541 20.69 -13.63 31.78
CA ASN A 541 21.82 -13.77 30.86
C ASN A 541 21.73 -12.79 29.69
N PHE A 542 20.55 -12.50 29.12
CA PHE A 542 20.43 -11.58 27.99
C PHE A 542 20.75 -10.14 28.41
N THR A 543 20.29 -9.73 29.59
CA THR A 543 20.68 -8.44 30.20
C THR A 543 22.20 -8.36 30.39
N ARG A 544 22.84 -9.44 30.86
CA ARG A 544 24.30 -9.49 31.00
C ARG A 544 25.03 -9.44 29.67
N LEU A 545 24.50 -10.08 28.62
CA LEU A 545 25.02 -10.00 27.26
C LEU A 545 25.03 -8.54 26.76
N ALA A 546 23.92 -7.82 26.92
CA ALA A 546 23.83 -6.41 26.53
C ALA A 546 24.72 -5.49 27.37
N GLU A 547 24.69 -5.61 28.70
CA GLU A 547 25.34 -4.63 29.58
C GLU A 547 26.82 -4.91 29.85
N GLN A 548 27.20 -6.18 30.03
CA GLN A 548 28.56 -6.57 30.45
C GLN A 548 29.47 -6.87 29.24
N TYR A 549 28.88 -7.36 28.16
CA TYR A 549 29.63 -7.80 26.98
C TYR A 549 29.36 -6.94 25.75
N ASP A 550 28.42 -6.00 25.81
CA ASP A 550 28.04 -5.12 24.69
C ASP A 550 27.63 -5.94 23.45
N LEU A 551 26.76 -6.94 23.65
CA LEU A 551 26.12 -7.68 22.56
C LEU A 551 24.72 -7.16 22.29
N GLU A 552 24.29 -7.24 21.03
CA GLU A 552 22.93 -6.86 20.66
C GLU A 552 21.94 -7.96 21.10
N VAL A 553 20.79 -7.55 21.64
CA VAL A 553 19.66 -8.45 21.93
C VAL A 553 18.45 -8.02 21.10
N TRP A 554 17.91 -8.92 20.29
CA TRP A 554 16.85 -8.62 19.33
C TRP A 554 15.55 -9.37 19.65
N ASN A 555 14.42 -8.70 19.43
CA ASN A 555 13.17 -9.36 19.07
C ASN A 555 13.13 -9.53 17.56
N SER A 556 13.78 -10.58 17.06
CA SER A 556 14.02 -10.78 15.63
C SER A 556 12.81 -11.30 14.85
N GLU A 557 11.70 -11.56 15.54
CA GLU A 557 10.37 -11.79 14.98
C GLU A 557 9.31 -11.32 16.02
N ALA A 558 8.65 -10.23 15.69
CA ALA A 558 7.69 -9.51 16.52
C ALA A 558 6.31 -9.47 15.86
N GLN A 559 5.28 -9.41 16.69
CA GLN A 559 3.90 -9.30 16.26
C GLN A 559 3.52 -7.83 16.06
N ALA A 560 2.94 -7.50 14.91
CA ALA A 560 2.38 -6.19 14.59
C ALA A 560 0.95 -6.03 15.17
N THR A 561 0.29 -4.93 14.82
CA THR A 561 -1.08 -4.61 15.23
C THR A 561 -2.11 -5.50 14.52
N PHE A 562 -3.24 -5.77 15.18
CA PHE A 562 -4.33 -6.57 14.61
C PHE A 562 -5.56 -5.69 14.40
N SER A 563 -6.24 -5.94 13.29
CA SER A 563 -7.39 -5.14 12.82
C SER A 563 -6.97 -3.74 12.35
N ASN A 564 -7.80 -3.11 11.52
CA ASN A 564 -7.59 -1.74 11.08
C ASN A 564 -7.79 -0.76 12.25
N SER A 565 -6.75 -0.02 12.63
CA SER A 565 -6.82 0.92 13.76
C SER A 565 -7.78 2.09 13.56
N ALA A 566 -8.14 2.45 12.32
CA ALA A 566 -9.14 3.48 12.03
C ALA A 566 -10.53 3.12 12.59
N PHE A 567 -10.87 1.82 12.62
CA PHE A 567 -12.17 1.34 13.09
C PHE A 567 -12.15 0.86 14.55
N ARG A 568 -10.97 0.70 15.16
CA ARG A 568 -10.86 0.30 16.57
C ARG A 568 -11.57 1.22 17.57
N PRO A 569 -11.69 2.55 17.36
CA PRO A 569 -12.47 3.42 18.24
C PRO A 569 -13.94 2.97 18.41
N ASN A 570 -14.50 2.24 17.44
CA ASN A 570 -15.86 1.71 17.50
C ASN A 570 -15.99 0.43 18.36
N ASN A 571 -14.89 -0.13 18.85
CA ASN A 571 -14.92 -1.24 19.80
C ASN A 571 -15.64 -0.81 21.09
N ASN A 572 -16.64 -1.59 21.51
CA ASN A 572 -17.39 -1.32 22.74
C ASN A 572 -17.27 -2.45 23.78
N VAL A 573 -16.44 -3.47 23.51
CA VAL A 573 -16.11 -4.51 24.49
C VAL A 573 -15.21 -3.94 25.58
N ARG A 574 -15.43 -4.42 26.82
CA ARG A 574 -14.64 -4.01 27.98
C ARG A 574 -13.28 -4.69 28.00
N ASP A 575 -12.22 -3.91 28.12
CA ASP A 575 -10.85 -4.40 28.30
C ASP A 575 -9.98 -3.35 29.05
N PRO A 576 -9.90 -3.38 30.41
CA PRO A 576 -10.44 -4.40 31.30
C PRO A 576 -11.87 -4.10 31.81
N SER A 577 -12.16 -2.86 32.24
CA SER A 577 -13.40 -2.55 32.96
C SER A 577 -14.29 -1.52 32.24
N VAL A 578 -13.68 -0.56 31.53
CA VAL A 578 -14.35 0.40 30.65
C VAL A 578 -14.50 -0.19 29.25
N SER A 579 -15.62 0.14 28.61
CA SER A 579 -15.91 -0.23 27.22
C SER A 579 -15.10 0.60 26.24
N GLY A 580 -14.49 -0.07 25.27
CA GLY A 580 -13.65 0.57 24.26
C GLY A 580 -12.25 0.89 24.78
N THR A 581 -11.30 0.83 23.87
CA THR A 581 -9.86 0.99 24.18
C THR A 581 -9.18 1.99 23.25
N GLY A 582 -9.92 2.67 22.37
CA GLY A 582 -9.35 3.48 21.30
C GLY A 582 -8.39 2.65 20.45
N ILE A 583 -7.14 3.11 20.34
CA ILE A 583 -6.03 2.39 19.68
C ILE A 583 -5.27 1.42 20.62
N GLY A 584 -5.71 1.29 21.87
CA GLY A 584 -5.18 0.33 22.84
C GLY A 584 -5.93 -1.00 22.87
N GLY A 585 -5.69 -1.77 23.92
CA GLY A 585 -6.29 -3.09 24.13
C GLY A 585 -5.48 -4.23 23.53
N ILE A 586 -5.95 -5.46 23.74
CA ILE A 586 -5.29 -6.66 23.18
C ILE A 586 -5.08 -6.54 21.67
N ASN A 587 -3.87 -6.90 21.22
CA ASN A 587 -3.37 -6.81 19.85
C ASN A 587 -3.41 -5.39 19.23
N GLY A 588 -3.59 -4.33 20.02
CA GLY A 588 -3.63 -2.95 19.53
C GLY A 588 -2.25 -2.27 19.47
N PRO A 589 -2.15 -1.13 18.78
CA PRO A 589 -0.95 -0.27 18.76
C PRO A 589 -0.26 -0.04 20.12
N LEU A 590 -1.01 0.21 21.21
CA LEU A 590 -0.41 0.46 22.53
C LEU A 590 0.12 -0.81 23.22
N GLU A 591 -0.43 -1.99 22.90
CA GLU A 591 0.16 -3.25 23.33
C GLU A 591 1.52 -3.45 22.67
N MET A 592 1.60 -3.15 21.36
CA MET A 592 2.85 -3.19 20.60
C MET A 592 3.90 -2.23 21.20
N GLY A 593 3.51 -1.01 21.54
CA GLY A 593 4.38 -0.06 22.26
C GLY A 593 4.87 -0.60 23.62
N ASN A 594 3.98 -1.21 24.40
CA ASN A 594 4.37 -1.86 25.66
C ASN A 594 5.31 -3.06 25.45
N THR A 595 5.20 -3.77 24.32
CA THR A 595 6.11 -4.87 23.97
C THR A 595 7.54 -4.36 23.77
N VAL A 596 7.71 -3.18 23.16
CA VAL A 596 9.02 -2.52 23.02
C VAL A 596 9.62 -2.19 24.40
N ILE A 597 8.85 -1.50 25.25
CA ILE A 597 9.32 -1.09 26.59
C ILE A 597 9.63 -2.31 27.46
N LYS A 598 8.74 -3.32 27.47
CA LYS A 598 8.92 -4.52 28.27
C LYS A 598 10.09 -5.36 27.79
N GLY A 599 10.27 -5.51 26.47
CA GLY A 599 11.41 -6.21 25.89
C GLY A 599 12.74 -5.60 26.33
N PHE A 600 12.85 -4.27 26.34
CA PHE A 600 14.05 -3.61 26.85
C PHE A 600 14.21 -3.75 28.37
N TYR A 601 13.15 -3.44 29.13
CA TYR A 601 13.20 -3.44 30.59
C TYR A 601 13.57 -4.82 31.15
N LYS A 602 13.04 -5.88 30.53
CA LYS A 602 13.24 -7.25 30.98
C LYS A 602 14.52 -7.88 30.45
N SER A 603 14.85 -7.70 29.18
CA SER A 603 15.93 -8.45 28.50
C SER A 603 16.85 -7.60 27.61
N ARG A 604 16.78 -6.26 27.73
CA ARG A 604 17.60 -5.30 26.95
C ARG A 604 17.46 -5.44 25.44
N ARG A 605 16.27 -5.84 24.97
CA ARG A 605 15.96 -5.82 23.54
C ARG A 605 15.96 -4.40 23.01
N THR A 606 16.78 -4.14 22.00
CA THR A 606 16.92 -2.81 21.37
C THR A 606 16.54 -2.80 19.90
N HIS A 607 16.07 -3.93 19.38
CA HIS A 607 15.64 -4.08 17.99
C HIS A 607 14.44 -5.00 17.87
N PHE A 608 13.45 -4.63 17.06
CA PHE A 608 12.19 -5.36 16.90
C PHE A 608 11.85 -5.48 15.40
N ILE A 609 11.75 -6.69 14.88
CA ILE A 609 11.52 -6.97 13.45
C ILE A 609 10.13 -7.59 13.29
N TYR A 610 9.23 -6.96 12.54
CA TYR A 610 7.82 -7.34 12.46
C TYR A 610 7.52 -8.34 11.34
N GLN A 611 6.77 -9.39 11.67
CA GLN A 611 6.33 -10.46 10.76
C GLN A 611 4.79 -10.49 10.66
N PRO A 612 4.21 -9.97 9.57
CA PRO A 612 4.79 -8.97 8.69
C PRO A 612 4.61 -7.53 9.21
N ALA A 613 5.53 -6.63 8.82
CA ALA A 613 5.26 -5.20 8.84
C ALA A 613 4.37 -4.79 7.65
N ILE A 614 4.66 -5.35 6.47
CA ILE A 614 3.97 -5.12 5.20
C ILE A 614 3.14 -6.37 4.88
N GLY A 615 1.82 -6.29 5.03
CA GLY A 615 0.88 -7.32 4.59
C GLY A 615 0.54 -7.14 3.11
N SER A 616 1.27 -7.83 2.22
CA SER A 616 1.07 -7.77 0.78
C SER A 616 0.79 -9.17 0.19
N PHE A 617 -0.34 -9.72 0.62
CA PHE A 617 -0.91 -10.99 0.22
C PHE A 617 -2.44 -10.95 0.42
N TYR A 618 -3.18 -11.86 -0.19
CA TYR A 618 -4.65 -11.78 -0.15
C TYR A 618 -5.25 -11.90 1.25
N GLU A 619 -6.34 -11.15 1.47
CA GLU A 619 -7.19 -11.29 2.66
C GLU A 619 -7.77 -12.70 2.75
N GLY A 620 -8.01 -13.16 3.99
CA GLY A 620 -8.46 -14.52 4.29
C GLY A 620 -7.34 -15.57 4.32
N GLY A 621 -6.11 -15.21 3.95
CA GLY A 621 -4.91 -16.01 4.24
C GLY A 621 -4.58 -16.02 5.74
N GLN A 622 -3.91 -17.08 6.22
CA GLN A 622 -3.45 -17.14 7.61
C GLN A 622 -2.67 -15.89 7.99
N TYR A 623 -2.89 -15.44 9.23
CA TYR A 623 -2.32 -14.23 9.82
C TYR A 623 -2.76 -12.88 9.25
N ALA A 624 -3.54 -12.79 8.18
CA ALA A 624 -4.28 -11.55 7.89
C ALA A 624 -5.28 -11.26 9.02
N PHE A 625 -5.59 -10.03 9.41
CA PHE A 625 -4.92 -8.76 9.25
C PHE A 625 -4.00 -8.53 10.49
N LYS A 626 -2.70 -8.82 10.37
CA LYS A 626 -1.67 -8.58 11.41
C LYS A 626 -0.47 -7.84 10.79
N GLU A 627 -0.60 -6.54 10.57
CA GLU A 627 0.41 -5.77 9.85
C GLU A 627 0.37 -4.30 10.24
N LEU A 628 1.46 -3.57 9.98
CA LEU A 628 1.54 -2.11 10.15
C LEU A 628 1.09 -1.37 8.88
N LEU A 629 1.11 -2.07 7.76
CA LEU A 629 0.74 -1.58 6.45
C LEU A 629 0.09 -2.71 5.66
N SER A 630 -1.07 -2.44 5.06
CA SER A 630 -1.79 -3.40 4.20
C SER A 630 -1.75 -2.91 2.76
N ALA A 631 -1.17 -3.71 1.85
CA ALA A 631 -1.03 -3.42 0.43
C ALA A 631 -1.40 -4.67 -0.38
N ARG A 632 -2.71 -4.91 -0.50
CA ARG A 632 -3.26 -6.22 -0.94
C ARG A 632 -3.96 -6.18 -2.30
N ASP A 633 -4.27 -4.99 -2.81
CA ASP A 633 -4.98 -4.78 -4.08
C ASP A 633 -4.14 -3.95 -5.06
N PRO A 634 -3.04 -4.53 -5.60
CA PRO A 634 -2.09 -3.79 -6.45
C PRO A 634 -2.68 -3.24 -7.76
N TRP A 635 -3.91 -3.58 -8.13
CA TRP A 635 -4.60 -2.96 -9.26
C TRP A 635 -5.26 -1.62 -8.92
N SER A 636 -5.55 -1.36 -7.65
CA SER A 636 -6.16 -0.09 -7.20
C SER A 636 -5.14 0.90 -6.63
N GLY A 637 -3.95 0.44 -6.24
CA GLY A 637 -2.97 1.29 -5.55
C GLY A 637 -3.34 1.58 -4.10
N TRP A 638 -4.38 0.92 -3.58
CA TRP A 638 -4.87 1.10 -2.21
C TRP A 638 -3.86 0.60 -1.18
N ILE A 639 -3.41 1.48 -0.28
CA ILE A 639 -2.51 1.13 0.83
C ILE A 639 -3.06 1.75 2.11
N HIS A 640 -3.27 0.91 3.12
CA HIS A 640 -3.64 1.35 4.46
C HIS A 640 -2.41 1.43 5.37
N TYR A 641 -2.25 2.56 6.08
CA TYR A 641 -1.20 2.81 7.06
C TYR A 641 -1.76 2.80 8.48
N ASP A 642 -1.35 1.81 9.29
CA ASP A 642 -1.92 1.60 10.61
C ASP A 642 -1.34 2.56 11.68
N ALA A 643 -2.15 2.89 12.69
CA ALA A 643 -1.74 3.72 13.83
C ALA A 643 -0.51 3.15 14.59
N GLY A 644 -0.24 1.85 14.46
CA GLY A 644 1.01 1.24 14.92
C GLY A 644 2.26 1.98 14.44
N LEU A 645 2.29 2.50 13.21
CA LEU A 645 3.43 3.27 12.69
C LEU A 645 3.66 4.55 13.50
N GLN A 646 2.61 5.22 13.94
CA GLN A 646 2.72 6.41 14.79
C GLN A 646 3.29 6.05 16.17
N VAL A 647 2.86 4.92 16.75
CA VAL A 647 3.45 4.41 18.01
C VAL A 647 4.94 4.11 17.84
N LEU A 648 5.38 3.57 16.70
CA LEU A 648 6.80 3.35 16.43
C LEU A 648 7.59 4.64 16.22
N ARG A 649 6.97 5.68 15.62
CA ARG A 649 7.58 7.02 15.50
C ARG A 649 7.90 7.63 16.86
N HIS A 650 7.10 7.38 17.90
CA HIS A 650 7.42 7.84 19.27
C HIS A 650 8.79 7.33 19.77
N PHE A 651 9.27 6.18 19.30
CA PHE A 651 10.59 5.63 19.65
C PHE A 651 11.71 6.03 18.66
N SER A 652 11.38 6.22 17.39
CA SER A 652 12.36 6.42 16.31
C SER A 652 12.58 7.89 15.96
N TRP A 653 11.55 8.74 15.99
CA TRP A 653 11.65 10.16 15.60
C TRP A 653 12.20 11.05 16.70
N PHE A 654 12.02 10.67 17.96
CA PHE A 654 12.49 11.43 19.11
C PHE A 654 13.86 10.97 19.64
N ALA A 655 14.65 10.31 18.80
CA ALA A 655 16.00 9.88 19.13
C ALA A 655 16.78 9.62 17.85
N ASN A 656 18.10 9.83 17.85
CA ASN A 656 18.94 9.31 16.79
C ASN A 656 19.08 7.78 16.95
N ALA A 657 18.20 7.03 16.28
CA ALA A 657 18.13 5.58 16.34
C ALA A 657 18.85 4.92 15.15
N GLY A 658 19.30 3.67 15.32
CA GLY A 658 19.91 2.89 14.24
C GLY A 658 21.21 2.23 14.63
N TRP A 659 22.19 2.27 13.72
CA TRP A 659 23.40 1.45 13.79
C TRP A 659 24.62 2.31 14.08
N GLU A 660 25.21 2.12 15.25
CA GLU A 660 26.46 2.78 15.62
C GLU A 660 27.63 2.26 14.78
N ASN A 661 28.58 3.14 14.49
CA ASN A 661 29.79 2.78 13.76
C ASN A 661 30.93 2.41 14.73
N SER A 662 31.97 1.75 14.21
CA SER A 662 33.04 1.18 15.06
C SER A 662 33.85 2.21 15.84
N ASN A 663 33.81 3.50 15.45
CA ASN A 663 34.46 4.60 16.13
C ASN A 663 33.50 5.43 17.02
N ASN A 664 32.25 4.98 17.20
CA ASN A 664 31.25 5.59 18.07
C ASN A 664 30.99 7.08 17.76
N SER A 665 30.78 7.38 16.48
CA SER A 665 30.60 8.73 15.96
C SER A 665 29.27 8.94 15.21
N ALA A 666 28.47 7.89 15.01
CA ALA A 666 27.14 8.04 14.43
C ALA A 666 26.14 8.66 15.41
N GLY A 667 26.51 8.72 16.71
CA GLY A 667 25.75 9.43 17.73
C GLY A 667 24.45 8.73 18.12
N ILE A 668 24.39 7.40 17.97
CA ILE A 668 23.15 6.64 18.22
C ILE A 668 22.80 6.72 19.70
N TRP A 669 21.54 6.95 20.03
CA TRP A 669 21.14 7.14 21.42
C TRP A 669 21.18 5.84 22.21
N ARG A 670 21.53 5.96 23.50
CA ARG A 670 21.52 4.84 24.43
C ARG A 670 20.21 4.84 25.19
N VAL A 671 19.55 3.69 25.24
CA VAL A 671 18.45 3.49 26.17
C VAL A 671 19.02 3.38 27.58
N ILE A 672 18.44 4.07 28.55
CA ILE A 672 18.93 4.17 29.93
C ILE A 672 18.16 3.17 30.81
N PRO A 673 18.78 2.05 31.22
CA PRO A 673 18.10 1.03 32.04
C PRO A 673 17.53 1.59 33.34
N GLU A 674 18.26 2.47 34.00
CA GLU A 674 17.92 3.06 35.30
C GLU A 674 16.75 4.06 35.21
N SER A 675 16.44 4.55 34.00
CA SER A 675 15.36 5.51 33.73
C SER A 675 14.28 4.91 32.83
N SER A 676 14.16 3.58 32.81
CA SER A 676 13.17 2.84 32.03
C SER A 676 12.49 1.78 32.91
N TYR A 677 11.17 1.67 32.84
CA TYR A 677 10.41 0.76 33.68
C TYR A 677 9.11 0.36 33.01
N THR A 678 8.68 -0.87 33.23
CA THR A 678 7.28 -1.23 33.03
C THR A 678 6.79 -2.24 34.06
N GLY A 679 5.57 -2.04 34.54
CA GLY A 679 4.81 -3.03 35.31
C GLY A 679 3.87 -3.87 34.45
N ALA A 680 3.92 -3.76 33.11
CA ALA A 680 3.14 -4.61 32.22
C ALA A 680 3.51 -6.09 32.39
N THR A 681 2.53 -6.98 32.27
CA THR A 681 2.70 -8.43 32.39
C THR A 681 2.48 -9.14 31.05
N GLY A 682 2.59 -10.47 30.98
CA GLY A 682 2.46 -11.21 29.71
C GLY A 682 3.65 -11.01 28.77
N THR A 683 3.72 -11.76 27.67
CA THR A 683 4.87 -11.68 26.74
C THR A 683 4.44 -11.60 25.28
N ASN A 684 3.37 -12.31 24.92
CA ASN A 684 2.66 -12.18 23.67
C ASN A 684 1.24 -12.78 23.83
N PRO A 685 0.19 -11.97 24.10
CA PRO A 685 0.20 -10.52 24.18
C PRO A 685 0.82 -9.98 25.47
N VAL A 686 1.34 -8.75 25.42
CA VAL A 686 1.69 -7.97 26.62
C VAL A 686 0.41 -7.35 27.22
N ASN A 687 0.39 -7.14 28.53
CA ASN A 687 -0.75 -6.53 29.23
C ASN A 687 -0.31 -5.25 29.96
N GLY A 688 -0.46 -4.11 29.28
CA GLY A 688 -0.32 -2.77 29.88
C GLY A 688 -1.61 -2.22 30.50
N ARG A 689 -2.76 -2.86 30.22
CA ARG A 689 -4.09 -2.50 30.74
C ARG A 689 -4.23 -2.63 32.24
N ASN A 690 -3.30 -3.33 32.91
CA ASN A 690 -3.26 -3.47 34.36
C ASN A 690 -3.05 -2.14 35.12
N GLY A 691 -2.77 -1.04 34.42
CA GLY A 691 -2.63 0.29 34.99
C GLY A 691 -1.29 0.55 35.68
N SER A 692 -0.30 -0.31 35.50
CA SER A 692 1.06 -0.04 36.00
C SER A 692 1.78 1.00 35.12
N PRO A 693 2.75 1.75 35.67
CA PRO A 693 3.58 2.64 34.85
C PRO A 693 4.34 1.87 33.77
N SER A 694 4.49 2.48 32.58
CA SER A 694 5.29 1.96 31.46
C SER A 694 5.96 3.11 30.71
N TYR A 695 7.30 3.18 30.77
CA TYR A 695 8.09 4.22 30.12
C TYR A 695 9.51 3.74 29.77
N MET A 696 10.11 4.34 28.75
CA MET A 696 11.48 4.09 28.29
C MET A 696 12.17 5.42 28.02
N THR A 697 13.40 5.58 28.53
CA THR A 697 14.22 6.78 28.30
C THR A 697 15.41 6.46 27.42
N LEU A 698 15.63 7.29 26.39
CA LEU A 698 16.80 7.29 25.52
C LEU A 698 17.55 8.61 25.68
N ALA A 699 18.88 8.59 25.61
CA ALA A 699 19.71 9.79 25.68
C ALA A 699 20.87 9.75 24.70
N ALA A 700 21.25 10.94 24.20
CA ALA A 700 22.40 11.14 23.34
C ALA A 700 23.70 10.74 24.07
N PRO A 701 24.68 10.13 23.38
CA PRO A 701 25.92 9.67 24.02
C PRO A 701 26.80 10.81 24.57
N ASP A 702 26.61 12.04 24.07
CA ASP A 702 27.25 13.27 24.56
C ASP A 702 26.49 13.94 25.72
N LYS A 703 25.31 13.41 26.08
CA LYS A 703 24.45 13.88 27.17
C LYS A 703 23.82 15.25 26.93
N GLN A 704 23.75 15.69 25.68
CA GLN A 704 23.12 16.97 25.33
C GLN A 704 21.62 16.83 25.07
N ASP A 705 21.08 15.62 24.92
CA ASP A 705 19.65 15.42 24.67
C ASP A 705 19.12 14.11 25.27
N PHE A 706 17.82 14.08 25.55
CA PHE A 706 17.08 12.87 25.94
C PHE A 706 15.60 12.93 25.54
N SER A 707 14.99 11.74 25.50
CA SER A 707 13.55 11.56 25.29
C SER A 707 13.05 10.42 26.17
N THR A 708 11.87 10.59 26.75
CA THR A 708 11.15 9.54 27.48
C THR A 708 9.81 9.27 26.80
N VAL A 709 9.62 8.03 26.35
CA VAL A 709 8.38 7.53 25.75
C VAL A 709 7.53 6.86 26.83
N PHE A 710 6.29 7.29 26.97
CA PHE A 710 5.29 6.76 27.91
C PHE A 710 4.19 6.06 27.14
N VAL A 711 3.88 4.80 27.49
CA VAL A 711 2.77 4.07 26.86
C VAL A 711 1.71 3.75 27.92
N ASN A 712 0.54 4.35 27.81
CA ASN A 712 -0.59 4.11 28.70
C ASN A 712 -1.70 3.34 27.98
N ASP A 713 -1.63 2.01 28.04
CA ASP A 713 -2.64 1.10 27.50
C ASP A 713 -3.79 0.82 28.49
N SER A 714 -4.03 1.72 29.46
CA SER A 714 -5.02 1.52 30.52
C SER A 714 -6.10 2.62 30.52
N GLU A 715 -7.23 2.31 31.15
CA GLU A 715 -8.38 3.22 31.37
C GLU A 715 -8.09 4.37 32.36
N TYR A 716 -6.89 4.41 32.95
CA TYR A 716 -6.55 5.37 33.99
C TYR A 716 -5.58 6.43 33.48
N THR A 717 -5.82 7.69 33.85
CA THR A 717 -4.81 8.75 33.69
C THR A 717 -3.57 8.43 34.54
N LYS A 718 -2.37 8.66 34.00
CA LYS A 718 -1.10 8.47 34.71
C LYS A 718 -0.41 9.79 34.96
N THR A 719 0.24 9.90 36.11
CA THR A 719 1.04 11.08 36.47
C THR A 719 2.47 10.67 36.79
N TYR A 720 3.42 11.43 36.27
CA TYR A 720 4.85 11.23 36.43
C TYR A 720 5.53 12.51 36.89
N ARG A 721 6.61 12.35 37.64
CA ARG A 721 7.49 13.45 38.05
C ARG A 721 8.91 13.15 37.60
N LEU A 722 9.36 13.82 36.55
CA LEU A 722 10.67 13.61 35.93
C LEU A 722 11.67 14.63 36.46
N LYS A 723 12.88 14.19 36.78
CA LYS A 723 14.01 15.05 37.16
C LYS A 723 15.20 14.76 36.25
N VAL A 724 15.92 15.80 35.86
CA VAL A 724 17.14 15.69 35.03
C VAL A 724 18.35 16.03 35.90
N ASP A 725 19.31 15.10 35.96
CA ASP A 725 20.54 15.23 36.75
C ASP A 725 21.76 14.89 35.87
N ASN A 726 22.89 15.57 36.07
CA ASN A 726 24.19 15.28 35.42
C ASN A 726 24.21 15.16 33.88
N MET A 727 23.20 15.69 33.20
CA MET A 727 23.19 15.91 31.76
C MET A 727 23.98 17.17 31.42
N ASP A 728 24.49 17.29 30.19
CA ASP A 728 25.36 18.40 29.78
C ASP A 728 24.56 19.58 29.21
N PHE A 729 23.53 19.99 29.96
CA PHE A 729 22.75 21.18 29.62
C PHE A 729 23.31 22.41 30.32
N SER A 730 23.37 23.55 29.62
CA SER A 730 23.76 24.83 30.22
C SER A 730 22.72 25.36 31.22
N GLU A 731 21.45 25.06 30.98
CA GLU A 731 20.29 25.38 31.82
C GLU A 731 19.29 24.22 31.81
N GLN A 732 18.29 24.23 32.69
CA GLN A 732 17.24 23.21 32.65
C GLN A 732 16.48 23.30 31.31
N PRO A 733 16.39 22.21 30.52
CA PRO A 733 15.77 22.27 29.20
C PRO A 733 14.26 22.51 29.31
N VAL A 734 13.70 23.15 28.29
CA VAL A 734 12.25 23.11 28.08
C VAL A 734 11.95 21.85 27.29
N LEU A 735 10.96 21.06 27.72
CA LEU A 735 10.67 19.76 27.11
C LEU A 735 9.40 19.82 26.25
N GLU A 736 9.44 19.36 25.01
CA GLU A 736 8.25 19.20 24.18
C GLU A 736 7.47 17.94 24.55
N LEU A 737 6.13 18.04 24.51
CA LEU A 737 5.21 16.92 24.69
C LEU A 737 4.50 16.60 23.37
N TRP A 738 4.56 15.33 22.95
CA TRP A 738 3.92 14.83 21.74
C TRP A 738 3.04 13.63 22.05
N GLU A 739 1.78 13.63 21.59
CA GLU A 739 0.77 12.61 21.90
C GLU A 739 0.30 11.87 20.63
N THR A 740 0.09 10.55 20.77
CA THR A 740 -0.77 9.79 19.86
C THR A 740 -1.88 9.08 20.64
N ARG A 741 -3.14 9.28 20.24
CA ARG A 741 -4.32 8.60 20.79
C ARG A 741 -5.43 8.47 19.73
N ALA A 742 -6.49 7.72 20.06
CA ALA A 742 -7.69 7.70 19.23
C ALA A 742 -8.37 9.09 19.19
N ALA A 743 -9.02 9.38 18.06
CA ALA A 743 -9.86 10.56 17.85
C ALA A 743 -11.01 10.64 18.85
N ASP A 744 -11.45 11.87 19.16
CA ASP A 744 -12.70 12.07 19.89
C ASP A 744 -13.91 11.88 18.93
N SER A 745 -15.10 11.71 19.50
CA SER A 745 -16.31 11.45 18.72
C SER A 745 -16.60 12.58 17.74
N GLY A 746 -16.77 12.25 16.45
CA GLY A 746 -17.07 13.20 15.38
C GLY A 746 -15.84 13.86 14.75
N GLU A 747 -14.63 13.50 15.17
CA GLU A 747 -13.38 13.93 14.53
C GLU A 747 -12.85 12.87 13.57
N ALA A 748 -12.02 13.29 12.60
CA ALA A 748 -11.26 12.38 11.75
C ALA A 748 -10.48 11.34 12.58
N PHE A 749 -10.45 10.09 12.13
CA PHE A 749 -9.88 8.96 12.88
C PHE A 749 -8.41 9.16 13.32
N ASN A 750 -7.65 9.94 12.56
CA ASN A 750 -6.23 10.24 12.75
C ASN A 750 -5.96 11.61 13.39
N ARG A 751 -7.01 12.34 13.82
CA ARG A 751 -6.92 13.71 14.37
C ARG A 751 -5.90 13.87 15.51
N HIS A 752 -5.68 12.79 16.27
CA HIS A 752 -4.78 12.80 17.42
C HIS A 752 -3.55 11.93 17.22
N TYR A 753 -3.08 11.75 15.99
CA TYR A 753 -1.85 11.03 15.69
C TYR A 753 -0.69 12.03 15.60
N MET A 754 0.39 11.77 16.35
CA MET A 754 1.62 12.59 16.41
C MET A 754 1.37 14.10 16.62
N GLN A 755 0.64 14.46 17.66
CA GLN A 755 0.24 15.84 17.92
C GLN A 755 1.10 16.50 19.00
N TYR A 756 1.72 17.64 18.68
CA TYR A 756 2.34 18.52 19.66
C TYR A 756 1.29 19.00 20.67
N GLN A 757 1.64 18.94 21.96
CA GLN A 757 0.75 19.36 23.05
C GLN A 757 1.17 20.71 23.62
N CYS A 758 2.43 20.81 24.09
CA CYS A 758 2.97 21.99 24.76
C CYS A 758 4.46 21.84 25.12
N ASN A 759 5.06 22.95 25.51
CA ASN A 759 6.39 23.07 26.11
C ASN A 759 6.30 23.05 27.63
N LEU A 760 6.94 22.07 28.25
CA LEU A 760 6.95 21.82 29.68
C LEU A 760 8.24 22.33 30.32
N SER A 761 8.13 23.30 31.22
CA SER A 761 9.27 23.80 32.00
C SER A 761 9.38 23.11 33.36
N ALA A 762 10.59 23.03 33.89
CA ALA A 762 10.83 22.53 35.24
C ALA A 762 10.17 23.45 36.29
N ASP A 763 9.63 22.85 37.35
CA ASP A 763 9.18 23.58 38.52
C ASP A 763 10.37 24.11 39.36
N SER A 764 10.08 24.85 40.43
CA SER A 764 11.11 25.44 41.30
C SER A 764 12.04 24.42 41.97
N SER A 765 11.73 23.12 41.92
CA SER A 765 12.59 22.05 42.41
C SER A 765 13.40 21.36 41.30
N GLY A 766 13.31 21.85 40.06
CA GLY A 766 13.96 21.26 38.89
C GLY A 766 13.27 19.99 38.38
N SER A 767 11.98 19.81 38.66
CA SER A 767 11.20 18.63 38.22
C SER A 767 10.09 19.01 37.23
N TYR A 768 9.79 18.10 36.31
CA TYR A 768 8.73 18.22 35.32
C TYR A 768 7.54 17.34 35.74
N ASN A 769 6.34 17.90 35.73
CA ASN A 769 5.11 17.16 36.04
C ASN A 769 4.41 16.79 34.73
N ILE A 770 4.23 15.49 34.51
CA ILE A 770 3.72 14.94 33.25
C ILE A 770 2.44 14.18 33.53
N THR A 771 1.42 14.39 32.70
CA THR A 771 0.16 13.66 32.72
C THR A 771 -0.04 12.93 31.40
N VAL A 772 -0.31 11.63 31.45
CA VAL A 772 -0.55 10.79 30.26
C VAL A 772 -2.00 10.31 30.29
N LYS A 773 -2.76 10.62 29.23
CA LYS A 773 -4.18 10.28 29.12
C LYS A 773 -4.39 8.75 29.02
N PRO A 774 -5.56 8.21 29.40
CA PRO A 774 -5.92 6.83 29.10
C PRO A 774 -5.74 6.50 27.62
N TYR A 775 -5.38 5.25 27.30
CA TYR A 775 -5.24 4.75 25.93
C TYR A 775 -4.47 5.68 24.98
N SER A 776 -3.29 6.14 25.42
CA SER A 776 -2.42 7.04 24.65
C SER A 776 -0.94 6.66 24.77
N VAL A 777 -0.14 7.13 23.82
CA VAL A 777 1.32 7.22 23.94
C VAL A 777 1.72 8.68 23.97
N LEU A 778 2.66 9.03 24.84
CA LEU A 778 3.18 10.39 24.97
C LEU A 778 4.72 10.33 24.95
N THR A 779 5.38 11.17 24.16
CA THR A 779 6.83 11.38 24.26
C THR A 779 7.10 12.75 24.88
N VAL A 780 8.02 12.78 25.84
CA VAL A 780 8.60 14.00 26.42
C VAL A 780 10.05 14.06 25.97
N THR A 781 10.47 15.16 25.33
CA THR A 781 11.80 15.26 24.71
C THR A 781 12.46 16.61 24.95
N SER A 782 13.79 16.64 25.03
CA SER A 782 14.57 17.89 24.99
C SER A 782 14.77 18.44 23.58
N LEU A 783 14.46 17.65 22.56
CA LEU A 783 14.57 18.05 21.16
C LEU A 783 13.50 19.09 20.82
N GLU A 784 13.85 20.03 19.95
CA GLU A 784 12.92 21.03 19.39
C GLU A 784 12.38 20.54 18.04
N ASN A 785 11.38 19.65 18.07
CA ASN A 785 10.80 19.05 16.86
C ASN A 785 9.60 19.83 16.34
N ILE A 786 9.04 20.76 17.11
CA ILE A 786 7.88 21.54 16.67
C ILE A 786 8.16 22.30 15.37
N ALA A 787 9.42 22.72 15.17
CA ALA A 787 9.86 23.41 13.96
C ALA A 787 10.05 22.50 12.73
N ASP A 788 10.04 21.17 12.89
CA ASP A 788 10.23 20.21 11.80
C ASP A 788 8.89 19.91 11.10
N PRO A 789 8.72 20.28 9.81
CA PRO A 789 7.50 20.01 9.06
C PRO A 789 7.12 18.52 8.97
N ALA A 790 8.09 17.60 9.09
CA ALA A 790 7.83 16.16 9.01
C ALA A 790 6.92 15.68 10.17
N PHE A 791 6.98 16.32 11.34
CA PHE A 791 6.14 15.99 12.48
C PHE A 791 4.68 16.42 12.32
N HIS A 792 4.41 17.34 11.41
CA HIS A 792 3.07 17.85 11.11
C HIS A 792 2.45 17.20 9.87
N THR A 793 3.22 16.36 9.16
CA THR A 793 2.74 15.67 7.97
C THR A 793 2.04 14.37 8.38
N PRO A 794 0.71 14.26 8.19
CA PRO A 794 -0.01 13.03 8.53
C PRO A 794 0.43 11.86 7.65
N LEU A 795 0.16 10.63 8.13
CA LEU A 795 0.25 9.47 7.25
C LEU A 795 -0.83 9.57 6.17
N PRO A 796 -0.58 9.07 4.94
CA PRO A 796 -1.60 9.03 3.90
C PRO A 796 -2.83 8.26 4.37
N VAL A 797 -4.02 8.80 4.05
CA VAL A 797 -5.29 8.09 4.20
C VAL A 797 -5.56 7.34 2.91
N GLU A 798 -5.99 6.09 3.01
CA GLU A 798 -6.30 5.28 1.85
C GLU A 798 -7.41 5.89 0.96
N GLY A 799 -7.21 5.84 -0.36
CA GLY A 799 -8.19 6.29 -1.35
C GLY A 799 -9.20 5.21 -1.74
N GLU A 800 -9.77 5.35 -2.94
CA GLU A 800 -10.71 4.36 -3.49
C GLU A 800 -10.06 2.98 -3.64
N ARG A 801 -10.79 1.93 -3.23
CA ARG A 801 -10.36 0.54 -3.34
C ARG A 801 -11.07 -0.14 -4.52
N THR A 802 -10.70 0.20 -5.75
CA THR A 802 -11.35 -0.33 -6.97
C THR A 802 -11.29 -1.86 -7.07
N VAL A 803 -12.31 -2.46 -7.69
CA VAL A 803 -12.36 -3.90 -8.00
C VAL A 803 -11.41 -4.20 -9.15
N LEU A 804 -10.82 -5.41 -9.20
CA LEU A 804 -10.11 -5.85 -10.40
C LEU A 804 -11.11 -6.12 -11.53
N ASP A 805 -11.21 -5.16 -12.46
CA ASP A 805 -12.04 -5.23 -13.66
C ASP A 805 -11.29 -4.59 -14.83
N THR A 806 -10.86 -5.40 -15.78
CA THR A 806 -9.81 -5.02 -16.73
C THR A 806 -10.21 -5.26 -18.17
N ASP A 807 -9.45 -4.68 -19.09
CA ASP A 807 -9.56 -4.98 -20.51
C ASP A 807 -9.22 -6.45 -20.83
N ALA A 808 -9.40 -6.85 -22.10
CA ALA A 808 -9.12 -8.22 -22.53
C ALA A 808 -7.64 -8.63 -22.46
N THR A 809 -6.72 -7.68 -22.23
CA THR A 809 -5.30 -7.95 -21.96
C THR A 809 -5.00 -8.14 -20.48
N GLY A 810 -5.97 -7.78 -19.63
CA GLY A 810 -5.84 -7.67 -18.19
C GLY A 810 -5.02 -6.48 -17.71
N ALA A 811 -4.47 -5.65 -18.61
CA ALA A 811 -3.45 -4.67 -18.25
C ALA A 811 -4.00 -3.33 -17.75
N GLN A 812 -5.18 -2.92 -18.23
CA GLN A 812 -5.80 -1.64 -17.90
C GLN A 812 -7.16 -1.85 -17.24
N GLN A 813 -7.51 -0.99 -16.28
CA GLN A 813 -8.86 -0.95 -15.71
C GLN A 813 -9.86 -0.58 -16.80
N ASP A 814 -10.86 -1.42 -17.05
CA ASP A 814 -11.94 -1.17 -18.00
C ASP A 814 -13.15 -2.05 -17.65
N SER A 815 -14.23 -1.42 -17.21
CA SER A 815 -15.47 -2.11 -16.83
C SER A 815 -16.47 -2.28 -17.98
N ASN A 816 -16.20 -1.70 -19.16
CA ASN A 816 -17.14 -1.67 -20.29
C ASN A 816 -17.09 -2.91 -21.20
N ASN A 817 -16.30 -3.91 -20.85
CA ASN A 817 -16.13 -5.14 -21.61
C ASN A 817 -16.58 -6.37 -20.78
N ASP A 818 -16.56 -7.55 -21.41
CA ASP A 818 -17.00 -8.82 -20.81
C ASP A 818 -15.92 -9.54 -19.96
N MET A 819 -14.75 -8.94 -19.75
CA MET A 819 -13.65 -9.47 -18.97
C MET A 819 -13.60 -8.84 -17.58
N LEU A 820 -13.21 -9.64 -16.59
CA LEU A 820 -12.78 -9.17 -15.27
C LEU A 820 -11.26 -9.17 -15.18
N TYR A 821 -10.64 -10.23 -15.69
CA TYR A 821 -9.19 -10.38 -15.72
C TYR A 821 -8.72 -11.33 -16.81
N ALA A 822 -7.59 -11.00 -17.43
CA ALA A 822 -6.87 -11.88 -18.34
C ALA A 822 -5.36 -11.84 -18.06
N ASP A 823 -4.67 -12.95 -18.34
CA ASP A 823 -3.21 -13.01 -18.32
C ASP A 823 -2.72 -14.11 -19.27
N ASP A 824 -1.88 -13.74 -20.23
CA ASP A 824 -1.17 -14.66 -21.14
C ASP A 824 0.24 -15.01 -20.64
N PHE A 825 0.63 -14.47 -19.49
CA PHE A 825 1.93 -14.67 -18.84
C PHE A 825 3.13 -14.16 -19.65
N ASP A 826 2.92 -13.43 -20.75
CA ASP A 826 3.97 -12.73 -21.50
C ASP A 826 4.13 -11.30 -20.98
N TYR A 827 5.19 -11.10 -20.21
CA TYR A 827 5.55 -9.82 -19.63
C TYR A 827 6.66 -9.11 -20.39
N SER A 828 7.02 -9.57 -21.59
CA SER A 828 8.14 -9.03 -22.39
C SER A 828 7.97 -7.55 -22.75
N SER A 829 6.74 -7.10 -22.93
CA SER A 829 6.39 -5.70 -23.21
C SER A 829 6.27 -4.82 -21.96
N LYS A 830 6.27 -5.41 -20.76
CA LYS A 830 6.05 -4.69 -19.49
C LYS A 830 7.35 -4.18 -18.89
N THR A 831 7.23 -3.15 -18.05
CA THR A 831 8.34 -2.52 -17.36
C THR A 831 8.10 -2.38 -15.86
N VAL A 832 9.18 -2.19 -15.11
CA VAL A 832 9.19 -1.93 -13.67
C VAL A 832 10.01 -0.66 -13.41
N PRO A 833 9.60 0.24 -12.49
CA PRO A 833 10.40 1.42 -12.16
C PRO A 833 11.70 1.05 -11.46
N VAL A 834 12.74 1.83 -11.71
CA VAL A 834 13.99 1.79 -10.97
C VAL A 834 13.93 2.84 -9.85
N ILE A 835 14.03 2.39 -8.60
CA ILE A 835 14.08 3.30 -7.45
C ILE A 835 15.49 3.88 -7.32
N GLY A 836 15.59 5.20 -7.40
CA GLY A 836 16.79 6.00 -7.26
C GLY A 836 17.04 6.47 -5.82
N ASN A 837 18.13 7.22 -5.66
CA ASN A 837 18.48 7.82 -4.36
C ASN A 837 17.33 8.69 -3.84
N GLY A 838 17.08 8.66 -2.54
CA GLY A 838 15.97 9.42 -1.92
C GLY A 838 14.58 8.86 -2.23
N GLY A 839 14.48 7.74 -2.96
CA GLY A 839 13.20 7.10 -3.30
C GLY A 839 12.51 7.72 -4.51
N GLU A 840 13.23 8.44 -5.35
CA GLU A 840 12.72 8.96 -6.62
C GLU A 840 12.67 7.86 -7.70
N ILE A 841 11.75 7.98 -8.65
CA ILE A 841 11.71 7.08 -9.81
C ILE A 841 12.78 7.56 -10.81
N ALA A 842 13.87 6.80 -10.92
CA ALA A 842 15.04 7.18 -11.72
C ALA A 842 15.02 6.64 -13.16
N GLY A 843 13.98 5.88 -13.52
CA GLY A 843 13.82 5.27 -14.83
C GLY A 843 12.96 4.01 -14.76
N ILE A 844 12.99 3.24 -15.85
CA ILE A 844 12.30 1.97 -15.98
C ILE A 844 13.24 0.90 -16.52
N GLU A 845 12.95 -0.36 -16.21
CA GLU A 845 13.65 -1.53 -16.72
C GLU A 845 12.64 -2.61 -17.15
N SER A 846 13.09 -3.62 -17.90
CA SER A 846 12.22 -4.72 -18.35
C SER A 846 11.67 -5.50 -17.16
N TYR A 847 10.35 -5.75 -17.17
CA TYR A 847 9.67 -6.54 -16.13
C TYR A 847 10.26 -7.94 -16.02
N VAL A 848 10.43 -8.63 -17.15
CA VAL A 848 11.06 -9.95 -17.22
C VAL A 848 12.46 -9.92 -16.61
N ALA A 849 13.29 -8.93 -16.93
CA ALA A 849 14.66 -8.86 -16.44
C ALA A 849 14.71 -8.61 -14.93
N ALA A 850 13.88 -7.69 -14.43
CA ALA A 850 13.84 -7.23 -13.05
C ALA A 850 13.25 -8.26 -12.09
N LEU A 851 12.20 -8.98 -12.51
CA LEU A 851 11.41 -9.83 -11.63
C LEU A 851 11.62 -11.33 -11.89
N GLY A 852 12.89 -11.74 -11.99
CA GLY A 852 13.29 -13.15 -11.98
C GLY A 852 13.94 -13.68 -13.26
N GLY A 853 13.81 -12.99 -14.39
CA GLY A 853 14.37 -13.42 -15.68
C GLY A 853 13.49 -14.44 -16.42
N SER A 854 13.82 -14.73 -17.69
CA SER A 854 12.94 -15.45 -18.63
C SER A 854 12.47 -16.85 -18.22
N LYS A 855 13.04 -17.45 -17.17
CA LYS A 855 12.69 -18.80 -16.70
C LYS A 855 11.96 -18.79 -15.35
N SER A 856 11.70 -17.62 -14.78
CA SER A 856 11.33 -17.48 -13.37
C SER A 856 10.64 -16.15 -13.08
N VAL A 857 9.88 -15.61 -14.04
CA VAL A 857 9.26 -14.28 -13.89
C VAL A 857 8.13 -14.35 -12.86
N MET A 858 8.10 -13.41 -11.92
CA MET A 858 6.99 -13.26 -10.97
C MET A 858 5.71 -12.90 -11.74
N PRO A 859 4.64 -13.71 -11.68
CA PRO A 859 3.42 -13.41 -12.41
C PRO A 859 2.55 -12.41 -11.65
N ARG A 860 1.86 -11.55 -12.39
CA ARG A 860 1.13 -10.42 -11.83
C ARG A 860 -0.11 -10.88 -11.07
N TYR A 861 -0.28 -10.39 -9.84
CA TYR A 861 -1.42 -10.67 -8.96
C TYR A 861 -1.53 -12.14 -8.51
N PHE A 862 -0.45 -12.92 -8.59
CA PHE A 862 -0.45 -14.28 -8.05
C PHE A 862 0.07 -14.30 -6.61
N SER A 863 -0.60 -15.07 -5.76
CA SER A 863 -0.16 -15.33 -4.40
C SER A 863 -0.12 -16.84 -4.17
N ASP A 864 1.10 -17.38 -4.25
CA ASP A 864 1.36 -18.78 -3.99
C ASP A 864 1.04 -19.12 -2.53
N ARG A 865 0.31 -20.23 -2.33
CA ARG A 865 0.02 -20.78 -1.01
C ARG A 865 0.73 -22.11 -0.79
N ASN A 866 1.15 -22.78 -1.86
CA ASN A 866 2.18 -23.80 -1.86
C ASN A 866 2.76 -23.97 -3.28
N GLY A 867 3.99 -24.47 -3.38
CA GLY A 867 4.71 -24.53 -4.66
C GLY A 867 5.31 -23.19 -5.07
N ALA A 868 5.72 -23.09 -6.33
CA ALA A 868 6.17 -21.85 -6.94
C ALA A 868 5.62 -21.78 -8.36
N PHE A 869 4.73 -20.83 -8.64
CA PHE A 869 4.13 -20.60 -9.96
C PHE A 869 4.79 -19.38 -10.57
N GLU A 870 5.57 -19.59 -11.63
CA GLU A 870 6.38 -18.54 -12.24
C GLU A 870 6.18 -18.56 -13.76
N ALA A 871 6.11 -17.38 -14.37
CA ALA A 871 6.11 -17.27 -15.82
C ALA A 871 7.48 -17.71 -16.37
N TYR A 872 7.43 -18.54 -17.40
CA TYR A 872 8.51 -19.36 -17.88
C TYR A 872 8.48 -19.39 -19.40
N LEU A 873 9.57 -19.00 -20.03
CA LEU A 873 9.78 -19.17 -21.46
C LEU A 873 10.38 -20.56 -21.72
N PRO A 874 9.69 -21.50 -22.40
CA PRO A 874 10.28 -22.78 -22.77
C PRO A 874 11.50 -22.64 -23.68
N GLU A 875 12.41 -23.60 -23.63
CA GLU A 875 13.58 -23.59 -24.52
C GLU A 875 13.15 -23.69 -26.00
N GLY A 876 13.64 -22.79 -26.84
CA GLY A 876 13.27 -22.72 -28.26
C GLY A 876 11.87 -22.15 -28.55
N SER A 877 11.17 -21.63 -27.54
CA SER A 877 9.88 -20.93 -27.66
C SER A 877 10.08 -19.42 -27.57
N ASP A 878 9.17 -18.66 -28.19
CA ASP A 878 8.93 -17.23 -27.98
C ASP A 878 7.69 -16.99 -27.09
N ASN A 879 6.82 -17.99 -26.94
CA ASN A 879 5.65 -17.92 -26.06
C ASN A 879 6.02 -18.19 -24.59
N TYR A 880 5.71 -17.27 -23.69
CA TYR A 880 5.75 -17.48 -22.25
C TYR A 880 4.55 -18.29 -21.78
N VAL A 881 4.71 -19.01 -20.66
CA VAL A 881 3.63 -19.74 -20.00
C VAL A 881 3.80 -19.63 -18.49
N LEU A 882 2.75 -19.78 -17.71
CA LEU A 882 2.89 -20.00 -16.27
C LEU A 882 3.27 -21.47 -16.01
N ARG A 883 4.23 -21.72 -15.13
CA ARG A 883 4.67 -23.08 -14.81
C ARG A 883 4.84 -23.27 -13.31
N GLN A 884 4.30 -24.36 -12.77
CA GLN A 884 4.70 -24.82 -11.44
C GLN A 884 6.16 -25.33 -11.53
N GLN A 885 7.06 -24.73 -10.75
CA GLN A 885 8.51 -24.94 -10.90
C GLN A 885 9.08 -26.08 -10.06
N LEU A 886 8.45 -26.41 -8.92
CA LEU A 886 8.97 -27.43 -8.02
C LEU A 886 8.52 -28.84 -8.46
N ASP A 887 9.39 -29.52 -9.22
CA ASP A 887 9.22 -30.93 -9.58
C ASP A 887 9.91 -31.86 -8.57
N GLN A 888 9.10 -32.66 -7.87
CA GLN A 888 9.59 -33.55 -6.81
C GLN A 888 10.56 -34.64 -7.30
N SER A 889 10.48 -35.03 -8.58
CA SER A 889 11.34 -36.08 -9.15
C SER A 889 12.73 -35.57 -9.53
N ILE A 890 12.86 -34.26 -9.73
CA ILE A 890 14.11 -33.60 -10.13
C ILE A 890 14.76 -32.92 -8.92
N MET A 891 13.99 -32.15 -8.17
CA MET A 891 14.49 -31.26 -7.11
C MET A 891 14.35 -31.88 -5.71
N GLY A 892 13.53 -32.93 -5.57
CA GLY A 892 13.06 -33.40 -4.27
C GLY A 892 12.10 -32.39 -3.62
N LEU A 893 11.58 -32.74 -2.44
CA LEU A 893 10.74 -31.84 -1.65
C LEU A 893 11.49 -31.47 -0.36
N GLY A 894 11.63 -30.17 -0.15
CA GLY A 894 12.14 -29.63 1.10
C GLY A 894 11.15 -29.78 2.26
N GLY A 895 11.59 -29.38 3.46
CA GLY A 895 10.70 -29.25 4.61
C GLY A 895 9.62 -28.17 4.41
N THR A 896 8.59 -28.17 5.25
CA THR A 896 7.48 -27.23 5.19
C THR A 896 6.85 -27.10 6.57
N TRP A 897 6.23 -25.96 6.87
CA TRP A 897 5.37 -25.82 8.04
C TRP A 897 3.96 -26.31 7.73
N ASN A 898 3.37 -25.79 6.65
CA ASN A 898 2.04 -26.15 6.18
C ASN A 898 2.13 -27.00 4.91
N ASN A 899 2.07 -28.34 5.08
CA ASN A 899 2.18 -29.27 3.96
C ASN A 899 0.91 -29.27 3.09
N GLY A 900 1.03 -29.13 1.78
CA GLY A 900 -0.09 -29.17 0.84
C GLY A 900 0.39 -29.38 -0.60
N SER A 901 -0.54 -29.61 -1.53
CA SER A 901 -0.24 -29.61 -2.97
C SER A 901 -0.01 -28.19 -3.48
N PRO A 902 0.73 -27.99 -4.58
CA PRO A 902 0.87 -26.67 -5.20
C PRO A 902 -0.47 -26.02 -5.50
N ILE A 903 -0.61 -24.78 -5.06
CA ILE A 903 -1.81 -23.98 -5.24
C ILE A 903 -1.46 -22.50 -5.17
N THR A 904 -1.99 -21.73 -6.11
CA THR A 904 -1.83 -20.28 -6.17
C THR A 904 -3.18 -19.62 -6.43
N GLY A 905 -3.41 -18.45 -5.82
CA GLY A 905 -4.62 -17.66 -6.03
C GLY A 905 -4.33 -16.42 -6.86
N VAL A 906 -5.33 -15.98 -7.63
CA VAL A 906 -5.26 -14.79 -8.48
C VAL A 906 -6.61 -14.06 -8.50
N GLY A 907 -6.55 -12.74 -8.52
CA GLY A 907 -7.70 -11.85 -8.72
C GLY A 907 -8.35 -11.36 -7.42
N ASP A 908 -9.63 -11.00 -7.51
CA ASP A 908 -10.34 -10.29 -6.46
C ASP A 908 -11.30 -11.19 -5.67
N GLY A 909 -11.35 -11.02 -4.34
CA GLY A 909 -12.30 -11.70 -3.47
C GLY A 909 -13.74 -11.26 -3.68
N ARG A 910 -13.97 -10.13 -4.35
CA ARG A 910 -15.29 -9.54 -4.56
C ARG A 910 -16.04 -10.12 -5.76
N TRP A 911 -15.40 -10.86 -6.65
CA TRP A 911 -16.06 -11.45 -7.82
C TRP A 911 -17.16 -12.44 -7.45
N LEU A 912 -18.33 -12.34 -8.07
CA LEU A 912 -19.55 -13.09 -7.79
C LEU A 912 -19.87 -14.13 -8.87
N ASN A 913 -20.12 -13.65 -10.08
CA ASN A 913 -20.65 -14.44 -11.19
C ASN A 913 -19.70 -14.30 -12.38
N TYR A 914 -18.97 -15.37 -12.66
CA TYR A 914 -17.94 -15.36 -13.70
C TYR A 914 -17.74 -16.75 -14.29
N LYS A 915 -17.11 -16.77 -15.46
CA LYS A 915 -16.51 -17.97 -16.04
C LYS A 915 -14.99 -17.80 -16.03
N ALA A 916 -14.30 -18.63 -15.26
CA ALA A 916 -12.85 -18.69 -15.26
C ALA A 916 -12.38 -19.84 -16.16
N SER A 917 -11.41 -19.58 -17.03
CA SER A 917 -10.80 -20.58 -17.89
C SER A 917 -9.29 -20.40 -18.02
N VAL A 918 -8.58 -21.49 -18.25
CA VAL A 918 -7.13 -21.51 -18.45
C VAL A 918 -6.75 -22.73 -19.29
N ASP A 919 -5.77 -22.57 -20.16
CA ASP A 919 -5.17 -23.69 -20.89
C ASP A 919 -4.15 -24.39 -19.99
N VAL A 920 -4.09 -25.72 -20.04
CA VAL A 920 -3.14 -26.51 -19.25
C VAL A 920 -2.41 -27.53 -20.13
N ALA A 921 -1.16 -27.80 -19.78
CA ALA A 921 -0.36 -28.84 -20.42
C ALA A 921 0.58 -29.54 -19.43
N PHE A 922 0.88 -30.81 -19.71
CA PHE A 922 1.72 -31.65 -18.85
C PHE A 922 3.10 -31.89 -19.48
N GLU A 923 4.17 -31.72 -18.69
CA GLU A 923 5.52 -32.12 -19.10
C GLU A 923 5.86 -33.57 -18.68
N ASN A 924 4.98 -34.23 -17.92
CA ASN A 924 5.19 -35.56 -17.36
C ASN A 924 3.93 -36.42 -17.46
N SER A 925 4.07 -37.66 -17.95
CA SER A 925 2.98 -38.62 -18.17
C SER A 925 2.80 -39.61 -17.00
N THR A 926 3.39 -39.36 -15.83
CA THR A 926 3.26 -40.26 -14.68
C THR A 926 1.81 -40.22 -14.19
N HIS A 927 1.09 -41.33 -14.32
CA HIS A 927 -0.30 -41.45 -13.88
C HIS A 927 -0.39 -41.61 -12.35
N GLN A 928 -0.72 -40.51 -11.66
CA GLN A 928 -1.03 -40.53 -10.23
C GLN A 928 -2.22 -39.60 -9.96
N ILE A 929 -3.42 -40.18 -9.79
CA ILE A 929 -4.72 -39.48 -9.75
C ILE A 929 -4.75 -38.28 -8.78
N ASN A 930 -4.02 -38.37 -7.66
CA ASN A 930 -4.00 -37.32 -6.63
C ASN A 930 -2.70 -36.51 -6.60
N ASN A 931 -1.74 -36.80 -7.47
CA ASN A 931 -0.38 -36.25 -7.38
C ASN A 931 0.12 -35.60 -8.66
N ASN A 932 -0.35 -35.96 -9.85
CA ASN A 932 0.04 -35.33 -11.13
C ASN A 932 -1.22 -34.93 -11.90
N TYR A 933 -1.65 -33.70 -11.68
CA TYR A 933 -2.86 -33.12 -12.25
C TYR A 933 -2.64 -31.62 -12.52
N ALA A 934 -3.54 -31.04 -13.31
CA ALA A 934 -3.76 -29.61 -13.44
C ALA A 934 -5.20 -29.31 -13.01
N GLY A 935 -5.44 -28.16 -12.39
CA GLY A 935 -6.78 -27.81 -11.96
C GLY A 935 -7.02 -26.32 -11.83
N ILE A 936 -8.29 -25.95 -11.99
CA ILE A 936 -8.82 -24.60 -11.79
C ILE A 936 -9.85 -24.64 -10.67
N GLY A 937 -9.85 -23.63 -9.82
CA GLY A 937 -10.83 -23.47 -8.76
C GLY A 937 -11.47 -22.09 -8.76
N ALA A 938 -12.68 -22.00 -8.21
CA ALA A 938 -13.48 -20.78 -8.19
C ALA A 938 -14.02 -20.47 -6.78
N ARG A 939 -14.27 -19.18 -6.54
CA ARG A 939 -14.86 -18.59 -5.34
C ARG A 939 -14.07 -18.82 -4.05
N GLN A 940 -12.74 -18.78 -4.12
CA GLN A 940 -11.92 -18.87 -2.92
C GLN A 940 -11.87 -17.54 -2.16
N GLN A 941 -12.20 -17.60 -0.85
CA GLN A 941 -12.12 -16.46 0.07
C GLN A 941 -11.05 -16.61 1.15
N GLY A 942 -10.58 -17.82 1.41
CA GLY A 942 -9.63 -18.10 2.48
C GLY A 942 -10.26 -18.85 3.65
N GLY A 943 -9.90 -18.46 4.87
CA GLY A 943 -10.35 -19.11 6.10
C GLY A 943 -9.38 -20.18 6.63
N SER A 944 -9.85 -21.02 7.54
CA SER A 944 -9.02 -22.00 8.28
C SER A 944 -8.29 -23.03 7.43
N ASN A 945 -8.79 -23.29 6.22
CA ASN A 945 -8.15 -24.16 5.24
C ASN A 945 -7.54 -23.39 4.08
N SER A 946 -7.25 -22.09 4.25
CA SER A 946 -6.77 -21.23 3.17
C SER A 946 -5.52 -21.74 2.48
N HIS A 947 -4.65 -22.53 3.11
CA HIS A 947 -3.45 -23.10 2.46
C HIS A 947 -3.67 -24.40 1.71
N PHE A 948 -4.87 -24.99 1.81
CA PHE A 948 -5.20 -26.27 1.21
C PHE A 948 -6.23 -26.11 0.09
N SER A 949 -6.36 -27.14 -0.75
CA SER A 949 -7.40 -27.20 -1.77
C SER A 949 -8.82 -27.09 -1.19
N GLU A 950 -9.00 -27.55 0.04
CA GLU A 950 -10.21 -27.54 0.86
C GLU A 950 -10.69 -26.12 1.18
N GLY A 951 -9.82 -25.12 1.07
CA GLY A 951 -10.19 -23.71 1.15
C GLY A 951 -10.81 -23.15 -0.14
N THR A 952 -10.86 -23.94 -1.22
CA THR A 952 -11.44 -23.56 -2.52
C THR A 952 -12.77 -24.30 -2.71
N PRO A 953 -13.92 -23.60 -2.74
CA PRO A 953 -15.22 -24.26 -2.76
C PRO A 953 -15.46 -25.17 -3.96
N TYR A 954 -15.08 -24.75 -5.16
CA TYR A 954 -15.33 -25.49 -6.40
C TYR A 954 -14.02 -25.71 -7.14
N ILE A 955 -13.69 -26.97 -7.48
CA ILE A 955 -12.45 -27.32 -8.17
C ILE A 955 -12.73 -28.31 -9.31
N LEU A 956 -12.20 -28.04 -10.49
CA LEU A 956 -12.07 -29.00 -11.59
C LEU A 956 -10.59 -29.41 -11.72
N LYS A 957 -10.32 -30.72 -11.73
CA LYS A 957 -9.00 -31.29 -12.00
C LYS A 957 -9.03 -32.17 -13.24
N ILE A 958 -7.95 -32.14 -14.02
CA ILE A 958 -7.69 -33.10 -15.10
C ILE A 958 -6.33 -33.76 -14.93
N LEU A 959 -6.20 -34.96 -15.50
CA LEU A 959 -4.95 -35.68 -15.66
C LEU A 959 -4.60 -35.76 -17.14
N TYR A 960 -3.32 -36.03 -17.44
CA TYR A 960 -2.82 -36.14 -18.81
C TYR A 960 -3.57 -37.18 -19.68
N ASP A 961 -4.19 -38.20 -19.08
CA ASP A 961 -4.90 -39.27 -19.78
C ASP A 961 -6.39 -38.97 -20.05
N GLY A 962 -6.82 -37.73 -19.78
CA GLY A 962 -8.20 -37.27 -19.93
C GLY A 962 -9.11 -37.65 -18.76
N SER A 963 -8.59 -38.24 -17.68
CA SER A 963 -9.35 -38.43 -16.44
C SER A 963 -9.63 -37.09 -15.76
N TRP A 964 -10.83 -36.89 -15.23
CA TRP A 964 -11.24 -35.64 -14.60
C TRP A 964 -12.05 -35.82 -13.31
N LEU A 965 -11.95 -34.84 -12.42
CA LEU A 965 -12.66 -34.78 -11.14
C LEU A 965 -13.26 -33.39 -10.96
N PHE A 966 -14.56 -33.32 -10.71
CA PHE A 966 -15.22 -32.09 -10.27
C PHE A 966 -15.56 -32.22 -8.78
N GLN A 967 -15.03 -31.29 -7.98
CA GLN A 967 -15.08 -31.32 -6.52
C GLN A 967 -15.79 -30.09 -5.96
N VAL A 968 -16.58 -30.30 -4.91
CA VAL A 968 -17.21 -29.26 -4.09
C VAL A 968 -16.79 -29.50 -2.64
N ASP A 969 -16.15 -28.51 -2.00
CA ASP A 969 -15.56 -28.66 -0.65
C ASP A 969 -14.66 -29.90 -0.51
N ALA A 970 -13.82 -30.13 -1.53
CA ALA A 970 -12.96 -31.31 -1.68
C ALA A 970 -13.69 -32.66 -1.79
N VAL A 971 -15.02 -32.68 -1.87
CA VAL A 971 -15.81 -33.88 -2.16
C VAL A 971 -16.05 -33.98 -3.67
N THR A 972 -15.66 -35.11 -4.27
CA THR A 972 -15.93 -35.37 -5.69
C THR A 972 -17.44 -35.54 -5.92
N VAL A 973 -18.05 -34.62 -6.67
CA VAL A 973 -19.48 -34.65 -7.03
C VAL A 973 -19.72 -35.24 -8.41
N ALA A 974 -18.72 -35.18 -9.30
CA ALA A 974 -18.72 -35.84 -10.59
C ALA A 974 -17.28 -36.20 -11.01
N SER A 975 -17.13 -37.26 -11.80
CA SER A 975 -15.85 -37.68 -12.35
C SER A 975 -16.04 -38.51 -13.61
N GLY A 976 -14.99 -38.61 -14.41
CA GLY A 976 -15.02 -39.37 -15.65
C GLY A 976 -13.67 -39.42 -16.35
N ASN A 977 -13.69 -39.88 -17.59
CA ASN A 977 -12.53 -39.83 -18.48
C ASN A 977 -13.02 -39.56 -19.91
N VAL A 978 -12.60 -38.43 -20.48
CA VAL A 978 -13.11 -37.93 -21.77
C VAL A 978 -12.62 -38.72 -22.98
N VAL A 979 -11.56 -39.51 -22.83
CA VAL A 979 -11.06 -40.41 -23.87
C VAL A 979 -11.93 -41.67 -23.98
N THR A 980 -12.28 -42.26 -22.83
CA THR A 980 -13.07 -43.50 -22.77
C THR A 980 -14.58 -43.27 -22.80
N GLY A 981 -15.04 -42.05 -22.47
CA GLY A 981 -16.46 -41.74 -22.26
C GLY A 981 -16.97 -42.11 -20.86
N ALA A 982 -16.09 -42.57 -19.95
CA ALA A 982 -16.47 -42.84 -18.57
C ALA A 982 -16.97 -41.54 -17.91
N GLY A 983 -18.03 -41.62 -17.11
CA GLY A 983 -18.70 -40.44 -16.55
C GLY A 983 -19.70 -39.76 -17.51
N GLY A 984 -19.89 -40.29 -18.73
CA GLY A 984 -20.97 -39.89 -19.64
C GLY A 984 -20.61 -38.84 -20.69
N VAL A 985 -19.36 -38.36 -20.71
CA VAL A 985 -18.87 -37.36 -21.67
C VAL A 985 -17.62 -37.89 -22.37
N ARG A 986 -17.60 -37.80 -23.70
CA ARG A 986 -16.47 -38.16 -24.56
C ARG A 986 -16.10 -36.96 -25.42
N ILE A 987 -14.80 -36.67 -25.53
CA ILE A 987 -14.27 -35.65 -26.44
C ILE A 987 -13.56 -36.39 -27.57
N ASP A 988 -14.13 -36.32 -28.77
CA ASP A 988 -13.55 -37.01 -29.93
C ASP A 988 -12.25 -36.32 -30.36
N GLY A 989 -11.18 -37.12 -30.48
CA GLY A 989 -9.85 -36.62 -30.85
C GLY A 989 -9.06 -35.98 -29.71
N PHE A 990 -9.45 -36.19 -28.44
CA PHE A 990 -8.68 -35.72 -27.29
C PHE A 990 -7.21 -36.17 -27.36
N ASP A 991 -6.29 -35.22 -27.30
CA ASP A 991 -4.84 -35.45 -27.43
C ASP A 991 -4.16 -35.64 -26.07
N SER A 992 -3.92 -36.89 -25.67
CA SER A 992 -3.23 -37.20 -24.41
C SER A 992 -1.70 -37.19 -24.52
N SER A 993 -1.13 -36.57 -25.57
CA SER A 993 0.31 -36.40 -25.69
C SER A 993 0.86 -35.35 -24.72
N LEU A 994 2.14 -35.47 -24.37
CA LEU A 994 2.81 -34.45 -23.55
C LEU A 994 2.83 -33.12 -24.28
N TYR A 995 2.71 -32.02 -23.53
CA TYR A 995 2.63 -30.66 -24.04
C TYR A 995 1.39 -30.34 -24.88
N ALA A 996 0.45 -31.27 -25.06
CA ALA A 996 -0.86 -30.95 -25.62
C ALA A 996 -1.61 -30.01 -24.67
N TRP A 997 -2.19 -28.95 -25.25
CA TRP A 997 -2.95 -27.93 -24.52
C TRP A 997 -4.43 -28.30 -24.47
N HIS A 998 -5.02 -28.17 -23.28
CA HIS A 998 -6.45 -28.33 -23.06
C HIS A 998 -7.00 -27.18 -22.23
N ASN A 999 -8.19 -26.70 -22.57
CA ASN A 999 -8.83 -25.60 -21.85
C ASN A 999 -9.71 -26.13 -20.73
N LEU A 1000 -9.41 -25.78 -19.47
CA LEU A 1000 -10.26 -26.05 -18.32
C LEU A 1000 -11.09 -24.81 -18.02
N ALA A 1001 -12.38 -24.99 -17.71
CA ALA A 1001 -13.20 -23.87 -17.24
C ALA A 1001 -14.21 -24.24 -16.14
N LEU A 1002 -14.45 -23.27 -15.26
CA LEU A 1002 -15.54 -23.26 -14.30
C LEU A 1002 -16.38 -22.00 -14.49
N GLN A 1003 -17.68 -22.16 -14.72
CA GLN A 1003 -18.64 -21.07 -14.67
C GLN A 1003 -19.44 -21.14 -13.37
N VAL A 1004 -19.39 -20.07 -12.58
CA VAL A 1004 -20.09 -19.93 -11.31
C VAL A 1004 -21.15 -18.83 -11.44
N VAL A 1005 -22.42 -19.18 -11.29
CA VAL A 1005 -23.55 -18.24 -11.38
C VAL A 1005 -24.52 -18.55 -10.25
N ASN A 1006 -24.66 -17.62 -9.30
CA ASN A 1006 -25.45 -17.83 -8.09
C ASN A 1006 -25.09 -19.18 -7.43
N ASN A 1007 -26.01 -20.13 -7.34
CA ASN A 1007 -25.76 -21.46 -6.79
C ASN A 1007 -25.50 -22.55 -7.84
N HIS A 1008 -25.38 -22.20 -9.11
CA HIS A 1008 -25.07 -23.12 -10.20
C HIS A 1008 -23.60 -23.06 -10.58
N VAL A 1009 -22.96 -24.21 -10.66
CA VAL A 1009 -21.55 -24.34 -11.06
C VAL A 1009 -21.45 -25.35 -12.20
N THR A 1010 -20.87 -24.93 -13.32
CA THR A 1010 -20.69 -25.78 -14.51
C THR A 1010 -19.22 -25.93 -14.85
N ALA A 1011 -18.79 -27.19 -15.04
CA ALA A 1011 -17.43 -27.55 -15.38
C ALA A 1011 -17.31 -27.90 -16.87
N TYR A 1012 -16.24 -27.42 -17.51
CA TYR A 1012 -15.96 -27.63 -18.93
C TYR A 1012 -14.52 -28.09 -19.16
N LEU A 1013 -14.33 -28.87 -20.22
CA LEU A 1013 -13.02 -29.23 -20.78
C LEU A 1013 -13.09 -29.09 -22.29
N ASP A 1014 -12.18 -28.34 -22.89
CA ASP A 1014 -12.14 -28.03 -24.33
C ASP A 1014 -13.49 -27.50 -24.85
N ASN A 1015 -14.11 -26.59 -24.07
CA ASN A 1015 -15.45 -26.04 -24.29
C ASN A 1015 -16.60 -27.06 -24.29
N VAL A 1016 -16.34 -28.33 -23.95
CA VAL A 1016 -17.36 -29.37 -23.75
C VAL A 1016 -17.78 -29.39 -22.28
N LYS A 1017 -19.08 -29.25 -22.02
CA LYS A 1017 -19.65 -29.37 -20.68
C LYS A 1017 -19.43 -30.79 -20.15
N LEU A 1018 -18.74 -30.90 -19.01
CA LEU A 1018 -18.50 -32.15 -18.30
C LEU A 1018 -19.62 -32.47 -17.30
N ALA A 1019 -19.91 -31.51 -16.44
CA ALA A 1019 -20.86 -31.66 -15.34
C ALA A 1019 -21.43 -30.32 -14.92
N GLU A 1020 -22.59 -30.35 -14.27
CA GLU A 1020 -23.23 -29.20 -13.65
C GLU A 1020 -23.67 -29.59 -12.24
N TYR A 1021 -23.52 -28.68 -11.29
CA TYR A 1021 -23.86 -28.87 -9.89
C TYR A 1021 -24.64 -27.68 -9.37
N THR A 1022 -25.71 -27.94 -8.63
CA THR A 1022 -26.49 -26.93 -7.92
C THR A 1022 -26.18 -27.04 -6.43
N ASP A 1023 -25.50 -26.03 -5.90
CA ASP A 1023 -25.12 -26.00 -4.49
C ASP A 1023 -26.31 -25.61 -3.62
N ALA A 1024 -26.59 -26.44 -2.61
CA ALA A 1024 -27.63 -26.15 -1.62
C ALA A 1024 -27.18 -25.10 -0.60
N ASN A 1025 -25.86 -24.88 -0.44
CA ASN A 1025 -25.26 -23.91 0.48
C ASN A 1025 -24.15 -23.14 -0.25
N PRO A 1026 -24.52 -22.32 -1.25
CA PRO A 1026 -23.56 -21.72 -2.17
C PRO A 1026 -22.64 -20.71 -1.48
N ARG A 1027 -21.38 -20.71 -1.89
CA ARG A 1027 -20.44 -19.60 -1.64
C ARG A 1027 -20.57 -18.69 -2.83
N LEU A 1028 -20.90 -17.41 -2.64
CA LEU A 1028 -21.30 -16.56 -3.76
C LEU A 1028 -20.18 -15.70 -4.33
N SER A 1029 -19.09 -15.51 -3.60
CA SER A 1029 -17.98 -14.67 -4.03
C SER A 1029 -16.61 -15.33 -3.83
N GLY A 1030 -15.60 -14.88 -4.59
CA GLY A 1030 -14.19 -15.16 -4.33
C GLY A 1030 -13.34 -15.35 -5.58
N ARG A 1031 -12.04 -15.51 -5.34
CA ARG A 1031 -10.96 -15.58 -6.34
C ARG A 1031 -10.93 -16.87 -7.13
N VAL A 1032 -10.11 -16.86 -8.18
CA VAL A 1032 -9.72 -18.04 -8.96
C VAL A 1032 -8.43 -18.64 -8.39
N ASN A 1033 -8.32 -19.97 -8.44
CA ASN A 1033 -7.10 -20.69 -8.07
C ASN A 1033 -6.61 -21.59 -9.17
N PHE A 1034 -5.29 -21.72 -9.27
CA PHE A 1034 -4.66 -22.82 -9.99
C PHE A 1034 -4.10 -23.84 -9.02
N LEU A 1035 -4.22 -25.11 -9.39
CA LEU A 1035 -3.81 -26.25 -8.58
C LEU A 1035 -3.02 -27.22 -9.45
N SER A 1036 -2.00 -27.84 -8.87
CA SER A 1036 -1.28 -28.93 -9.53
C SER A 1036 -0.70 -29.93 -8.53
N GLY A 1037 0.01 -30.92 -9.07
CA GLY A 1037 1.01 -31.69 -8.33
C GLY A 1037 2.36 -30.98 -8.22
N TYR A 1038 3.29 -31.55 -7.43
CA TYR A 1038 4.72 -31.17 -7.47
C TYR A 1038 5.42 -31.77 -8.68
N TYR A 1039 4.96 -31.34 -9.85
CA TYR A 1039 5.49 -31.67 -11.16
C TYR A 1039 5.44 -30.42 -12.01
N HIS A 1040 6.32 -30.35 -13.01
CA HIS A 1040 6.22 -29.30 -14.00
C HIS A 1040 4.89 -29.40 -14.78
N THR A 1041 3.96 -28.54 -14.41
CA THR A 1041 2.64 -28.36 -15.04
C THR A 1041 2.57 -26.93 -15.58
N ARG A 1042 2.13 -26.79 -16.83
CA ARG A 1042 2.00 -25.49 -17.51
C ARG A 1042 0.55 -25.02 -17.51
N PHE A 1043 0.40 -23.71 -17.44
CA PHE A 1043 -0.85 -22.97 -17.56
C PHE A 1043 -0.63 -21.81 -18.54
N ASP A 1044 -1.63 -21.49 -19.35
CA ASP A 1044 -1.57 -20.39 -20.30
C ASP A 1044 -2.97 -19.77 -20.53
N ASN A 1045 -3.04 -18.55 -21.06
CA ASN A 1045 -4.26 -17.87 -21.48
C ASN A 1045 -5.38 -17.84 -20.41
N LEU A 1046 -5.08 -17.35 -19.21
CA LEU A 1046 -6.09 -17.13 -18.18
C LEU A 1046 -7.14 -16.13 -18.69
N LYS A 1047 -8.42 -16.49 -18.55
CA LYS A 1047 -9.55 -15.58 -18.75
C LYS A 1047 -10.55 -15.73 -17.63
N VAL A 1048 -10.97 -14.61 -17.05
CA VAL A 1048 -12.08 -14.50 -16.11
C VAL A 1048 -13.11 -13.58 -16.74
N GLU A 1049 -14.21 -14.17 -17.22
CA GLU A 1049 -15.24 -13.51 -18.01
C GLU A 1049 -16.48 -13.21 -17.14
N LYS A 1050 -17.07 -12.03 -17.31
CA LYS A 1050 -18.38 -11.68 -16.78
C LYS A 1050 -19.44 -12.58 -17.41
N VAL A 1051 -20.48 -12.93 -16.65
CA VAL A 1051 -21.61 -13.68 -17.18
C VAL A 1051 -22.78 -12.74 -17.43
N SER A 1052 -23.15 -12.58 -18.71
CA SER A 1052 -24.25 -11.71 -19.12
C SER A 1052 -25.54 -11.98 -18.33
N GLY A 1053 -26.18 -10.90 -17.87
CA GLY A 1053 -27.42 -10.95 -17.08
C GLY A 1053 -27.21 -11.16 -15.57
N TYR A 1054 -25.97 -11.21 -15.08
CA TYR A 1054 -25.66 -11.34 -13.66
C TYR A 1054 -24.64 -10.28 -13.21
N PRO A 1055 -24.77 -9.75 -11.98
CA PRO A 1055 -23.81 -8.80 -11.43
C PRO A 1055 -22.45 -9.50 -11.23
N PRO A 1056 -21.35 -8.97 -11.77
CA PRO A 1056 -20.08 -9.67 -11.78
C PRO A 1056 -19.34 -9.64 -10.43
N TYR A 1057 -19.56 -8.64 -9.56
CA TYR A 1057 -18.80 -8.48 -8.33
C TYR A 1057 -19.52 -7.65 -7.25
N TYR A 1058 -18.93 -7.61 -6.05
CA TYR A 1058 -19.21 -6.55 -5.09
C TYR A 1058 -18.42 -5.29 -5.43
N SER A 1059 -19.08 -4.14 -5.55
CA SER A 1059 -18.40 -2.85 -5.75
C SER A 1059 -17.75 -2.33 -4.47
N GLU A 1060 -18.34 -2.70 -3.32
CA GLU A 1060 -17.89 -2.27 -2.00
C GLU A 1060 -17.93 -3.43 -1.00
N LEU A 1061 -16.95 -3.46 -0.09
CA LEU A 1061 -16.84 -4.46 0.99
C LEU A 1061 -16.39 -3.79 2.29
N LEU A 1062 -17.36 -3.47 3.13
CA LEU A 1062 -17.18 -2.74 4.39
C LEU A 1062 -16.85 -3.67 5.53
N ASP A 1063 -15.89 -3.27 6.36
CA ASP A 1063 -15.70 -3.90 7.66
C ASP A 1063 -16.91 -3.61 8.56
N ASN A 1064 -17.31 -4.57 9.40
CA ASN A 1064 -18.48 -4.37 10.26
C ASN A 1064 -18.35 -3.21 11.26
N MET A 1065 -17.14 -2.70 11.53
CA MET A 1065 -16.88 -1.54 12.38
C MET A 1065 -16.55 -0.27 11.58
N GLU A 1066 -16.71 -0.27 10.27
CA GLU A 1066 -16.67 0.94 9.42
C GLU A 1066 -17.98 1.74 9.60
N ILE A 1067 -18.21 2.21 10.83
CA ILE A 1067 -19.38 3.01 11.23
C ILE A 1067 -19.29 4.42 10.63
N TYR A 1068 -18.08 4.91 10.41
CA TYR A 1068 -17.81 6.19 9.78
C TYR A 1068 -16.84 6.01 8.61
N ASP A 1069 -16.95 6.86 7.59
CA ASP A 1069 -15.93 6.96 6.54
C ASP A 1069 -14.61 7.58 7.07
N LEU A 1070 -13.58 7.58 6.22
CA LEU A 1070 -12.24 8.03 6.58
C LEU A 1070 -11.97 9.50 6.20
N GLN A 1071 -13.01 10.26 5.85
CA GLN A 1071 -12.87 11.66 5.47
C GLN A 1071 -12.47 12.53 6.67
N SER A 1072 -11.96 13.73 6.39
CA SER A 1072 -11.61 14.72 7.41
C SER A 1072 -12.79 15.15 8.28
N ASN A 1073 -13.99 15.19 7.68
CA ASN A 1073 -15.27 15.33 8.36
C ASN A 1073 -16.04 14.03 8.19
N PRO A 1074 -15.93 13.07 9.14
CA PRO A 1074 -16.41 11.72 8.93
C PRO A 1074 -17.94 11.66 8.85
N ASN A 1075 -18.46 11.01 7.81
CA ASN A 1075 -19.89 10.72 7.69
C ASN A 1075 -20.22 9.34 8.24
N GLU A 1076 -21.41 9.19 8.83
CA GLU A 1076 -21.92 7.86 9.21
C GLU A 1076 -22.10 6.99 7.97
N LYS A 1077 -21.60 5.76 8.03
CA LYS A 1077 -21.65 4.75 6.98
C LYS A 1077 -22.53 3.59 7.43
N LEU A 1078 -22.03 2.68 8.28
CA LEU A 1078 -22.86 1.63 8.89
C LEU A 1078 -23.56 2.16 10.16
N ILE A 1079 -24.89 2.24 10.12
CA ILE A 1079 -25.69 2.76 11.23
C ILE A 1079 -26.25 1.59 12.06
N TYR A 1080 -25.71 1.41 13.26
CA TYR A 1080 -26.19 0.42 14.22
C TYR A 1080 -27.19 1.01 15.21
N GLY A 1081 -28.32 0.32 15.40
CA GLY A 1081 -29.33 0.66 16.40
C GLY A 1081 -29.58 -0.50 17.37
N GLY A 1082 -29.99 -0.20 18.60
CA GLY A 1082 -30.21 -1.20 19.64
C GLY A 1082 -28.89 -1.68 20.27
N ASN A 1083 -28.88 -2.93 20.79
CA ASN A 1083 -27.74 -3.45 21.55
C ASN A 1083 -26.85 -4.37 20.70
N TRP A 1084 -25.63 -3.94 20.44
CA TRP A 1084 -24.60 -4.66 19.68
C TRP A 1084 -23.30 -4.77 20.48
N SER A 1085 -22.58 -5.87 20.27
CA SER A 1085 -21.19 -6.03 20.69
C SER A 1085 -20.29 -5.85 19.47
N HIS A 1086 -19.48 -4.79 19.47
CA HIS A 1086 -18.48 -4.49 18.44
C HIS A 1086 -17.11 -4.83 19.01
N ALA A 1087 -16.43 -5.78 18.40
CA ALA A 1087 -15.25 -6.37 19.00
C ALA A 1087 -14.12 -6.59 17.99
N ASN A 1088 -12.97 -6.00 18.27
CA ASN A 1088 -11.73 -6.22 17.51
C ASN A 1088 -10.95 -7.45 18.01
N GLY A 1089 -9.77 -7.71 17.41
CA GLY A 1089 -8.84 -8.74 17.87
C GLY A 1089 -9.35 -10.16 17.66
N LYS A 1090 -10.20 -10.37 16.64
CA LYS A 1090 -10.80 -11.66 16.31
C LYS A 1090 -9.84 -12.59 15.57
N SER A 1091 -10.38 -13.72 15.12
CA SER A 1091 -9.63 -14.72 14.37
C SER A 1091 -8.96 -14.08 13.15
N MET A 1092 -7.83 -14.65 12.73
CA MET A 1092 -7.17 -14.27 11.47
C MET A 1092 -8.02 -14.61 10.23
N TYR A 1093 -9.12 -15.31 10.44
CA TYR A 1093 -10.07 -15.66 9.40
C TYR A 1093 -11.31 -14.77 9.40
N ASN A 1094 -11.38 -13.74 10.26
CA ASN A 1094 -12.41 -12.72 10.17
C ASN A 1094 -11.90 -11.54 9.35
N TYR A 1095 -12.77 -10.91 8.57
CA TYR A 1095 -12.43 -9.75 7.77
C TYR A 1095 -11.96 -8.62 8.69
N GLN A 1096 -10.77 -8.11 8.39
CA GLN A 1096 -10.01 -7.17 9.24
C GLN A 1096 -10.03 -7.48 10.75
N ARG A 1097 -10.24 -8.75 11.14
CA ARG A 1097 -10.25 -9.25 12.52
C ARG A 1097 -11.20 -8.53 13.47
N SER A 1098 -12.36 -8.09 12.98
CA SER A 1098 -13.43 -7.52 13.79
C SER A 1098 -14.71 -8.34 13.66
N LEU A 1099 -15.65 -8.22 14.60
CA LEU A 1099 -17.01 -8.78 14.49
C LEU A 1099 -18.00 -7.91 15.26
N SER A 1100 -19.18 -7.74 14.66
CA SER A 1100 -20.34 -7.09 15.29
C SER A 1100 -21.46 -8.11 15.52
N VAL A 1101 -21.91 -8.28 16.76
CA VAL A 1101 -22.88 -9.31 17.15
C VAL A 1101 -24.05 -8.71 17.91
N ASN A 1102 -25.28 -8.94 17.44
CA ASN A 1102 -26.46 -8.46 18.15
C ASN A 1102 -26.58 -9.12 19.53
N GLN A 1103 -27.01 -8.35 20.54
CA GLN A 1103 -27.16 -8.84 21.92
C GLN A 1103 -28.63 -9.10 22.30
N GLY A 1104 -29.53 -9.05 21.33
CA GLY A 1104 -30.96 -9.30 21.53
C GLY A 1104 -31.80 -8.95 20.31
N ALA A 1105 -33.10 -9.23 20.41
CA ALA A 1105 -34.08 -8.81 19.40
C ALA A 1105 -34.26 -7.28 19.42
N GLY A 1106 -34.64 -6.71 18.27
CA GLY A 1106 -34.80 -5.28 18.05
C GLY A 1106 -33.52 -4.54 17.62
N ALA A 1107 -32.35 -5.20 17.66
CA ALA A 1107 -31.11 -4.66 17.12
C ALA A 1107 -31.24 -4.42 15.60
N THR A 1108 -30.75 -3.27 15.13
CA THR A 1108 -30.80 -2.87 13.72
C THR A 1108 -29.42 -2.59 13.15
N LEU A 1109 -29.25 -2.89 11.87
CA LEU A 1109 -28.16 -2.43 11.01
C LEU A 1109 -28.79 -1.74 9.81
N GLU A 1110 -28.40 -0.51 9.52
CA GLU A 1110 -28.87 0.30 8.40
C GLU A 1110 -27.70 0.77 7.55
N TYR A 1111 -27.87 0.75 6.23
CA TYR A 1111 -26.86 1.18 5.28
C TYR A 1111 -27.50 1.78 4.02
N THR A 1112 -26.92 2.87 3.51
CA THR A 1112 -27.31 3.48 2.24
C THR A 1112 -26.21 3.25 1.23
N PHE A 1113 -26.54 2.69 0.07
CA PHE A 1113 -25.59 2.29 -0.96
C PHE A 1113 -26.13 2.56 -2.36
N ASP A 1114 -25.24 2.66 -3.35
CA ASP A 1114 -25.59 2.64 -4.78
C ASP A 1114 -25.28 1.25 -5.35
N GLY A 1115 -26.30 0.53 -5.82
CA GLY A 1115 -26.11 -0.81 -6.37
C GLY A 1115 -27.41 -1.57 -6.60
N THR A 1116 -27.28 -2.83 -7.02
CA THR A 1116 -28.41 -3.71 -7.39
C THR A 1116 -28.73 -4.76 -6.31
N GLY A 1117 -27.99 -4.75 -5.20
CA GLY A 1117 -28.18 -5.66 -4.06
C GLY A 1117 -27.17 -5.42 -2.94
N VAL A 1118 -27.36 -6.13 -1.84
CA VAL A 1118 -26.50 -6.01 -0.64
C VAL A 1118 -26.48 -7.32 0.15
N ASP A 1119 -25.31 -7.66 0.69
CA ASP A 1119 -25.07 -8.87 1.47
C ASP A 1119 -24.56 -8.59 2.86
N ILE A 1120 -24.93 -9.48 3.79
CA ILE A 1120 -24.30 -9.60 5.10
C ILE A 1120 -23.43 -10.84 5.09
N LEU A 1121 -22.15 -10.68 5.40
CA LEU A 1121 -21.17 -11.74 5.46
C LEU A 1121 -20.76 -12.00 6.92
N GLY A 1122 -20.44 -13.24 7.25
CA GLY A 1122 -19.83 -13.58 8.54
C GLY A 1122 -20.19 -14.96 9.07
N PRO A 1123 -19.48 -15.44 10.11
CA PRO A 1123 -19.69 -16.78 10.66
C PRO A 1123 -21.00 -16.87 11.45
N ASN A 1124 -22.08 -17.30 10.78
CA ASN A 1124 -23.41 -17.40 11.35
C ASN A 1124 -23.89 -18.85 11.47
N ASN A 1125 -24.75 -19.09 12.46
CA ASN A 1125 -25.40 -20.40 12.66
C ASN A 1125 -26.78 -20.51 11.99
N GLY A 1126 -27.21 -19.48 11.24
CA GLY A 1126 -28.52 -19.43 10.57
C GLY A 1126 -29.72 -19.26 11.51
N SER A 1127 -29.51 -18.92 12.79
CA SER A 1127 -30.60 -18.78 13.76
C SER A 1127 -31.33 -17.45 13.68
N ALA A 1128 -30.74 -16.42 13.06
CA ALA A 1128 -31.33 -15.10 13.01
C ALA A 1128 -32.53 -15.04 12.06
N VAL A 1129 -33.57 -14.34 12.50
CA VAL A 1129 -34.71 -13.93 11.68
C VAL A 1129 -34.74 -12.41 11.63
N LEU A 1130 -34.80 -11.85 10.43
CA LEU A 1130 -34.71 -10.42 10.16
C LEU A 1130 -36.03 -9.88 9.60
N GLU A 1131 -36.41 -8.67 10.01
CA GLU A 1131 -37.26 -7.81 9.20
C GLU A 1131 -36.34 -6.94 8.33
N VAL A 1132 -36.62 -6.89 7.03
CA VAL A 1132 -35.84 -6.15 6.04
C VAL A 1132 -36.71 -5.05 5.48
N THR A 1133 -36.26 -3.82 5.68
CA THR A 1133 -36.85 -2.60 5.14
C THR A 1133 -35.95 -2.06 4.06
N LEU A 1134 -36.52 -1.73 2.90
CA LEU A 1134 -35.84 -1.08 1.77
C LEU A 1134 -36.58 0.22 1.47
N ASP A 1135 -35.87 1.33 1.43
CA ASP A 1135 -36.41 2.66 1.10
C ASP A 1135 -37.65 3.02 1.94
N GLY A 1136 -37.60 2.68 3.23
CA GLY A 1136 -38.67 2.91 4.21
C GLY A 1136 -39.85 1.93 4.14
N GLN A 1137 -39.82 0.94 3.25
CA GLN A 1137 -40.87 -0.08 3.10
C GLN A 1137 -40.39 -1.47 3.52
N VAL A 1138 -41.19 -2.20 4.29
CA VAL A 1138 -40.86 -3.58 4.67
C VAL A 1138 -41.00 -4.49 3.44
N VAL A 1139 -39.88 -4.95 2.91
CA VAL A 1139 -39.82 -5.88 1.76
C VAL A 1139 -39.83 -7.35 2.21
N ASN A 1140 -39.42 -7.63 3.45
CA ASN A 1140 -39.56 -8.94 4.06
C ASN A 1140 -39.74 -8.84 5.57
N GLY A 1141 -40.90 -9.25 6.10
CA GLY A 1141 -41.20 -9.18 7.53
C GLY A 1141 -40.65 -10.32 8.40
N SER A 1142 -40.04 -11.35 7.82
CA SER A 1142 -39.52 -12.52 8.56
C SER A 1142 -38.54 -13.32 7.69
N ALA A 1143 -37.46 -12.67 7.26
CA ALA A 1143 -36.38 -13.28 6.50
C ALA A 1143 -35.51 -14.17 7.38
N GLY A 1144 -35.40 -15.46 7.05
CA GLY A 1144 -34.43 -16.35 7.69
C GLY A 1144 -33.01 -16.11 7.17
N THR A 1145 -32.02 -16.28 8.05
CA THR A 1145 -30.60 -16.29 7.68
C THR A 1145 -30.08 -17.70 7.45
N SER A 1146 -28.94 -17.84 6.78
CA SER A 1146 -28.29 -19.11 6.50
C SER A 1146 -27.06 -19.33 7.36
N ALA A 1147 -26.76 -20.59 7.69
CA ALA A 1147 -25.49 -20.93 8.31
C ALA A 1147 -24.35 -20.66 7.31
N SER A 1148 -23.32 -19.97 7.75
CA SER A 1148 -22.20 -19.52 6.92
C SER A 1148 -20.92 -19.48 7.73
N LYS A 1149 -19.79 -19.59 7.03
CA LYS A 1149 -18.46 -19.41 7.60
C LYS A 1149 -18.00 -17.96 7.42
N GLU A 1150 -16.82 -17.64 7.91
CA GLU A 1150 -16.18 -16.35 7.68
C GLU A 1150 -16.07 -16.04 6.17
N PHE A 1151 -16.13 -14.76 5.81
CA PHE A 1151 -16.15 -14.26 4.41
C PHE A 1151 -17.31 -14.74 3.51
N TYR A 1152 -18.28 -15.50 4.03
CA TYR A 1152 -19.42 -15.98 3.24
C TYR A 1152 -20.75 -15.40 3.73
N GLN A 1153 -21.72 -15.43 2.83
CA GLN A 1153 -22.99 -14.73 2.97
C GLN A 1153 -23.93 -15.47 3.93
N THR A 1154 -24.41 -14.77 4.97
CA THR A 1154 -25.48 -15.26 5.85
C THR A 1154 -26.86 -14.81 5.35
N TYR A 1155 -26.89 -13.65 4.70
CA TYR A 1155 -28.10 -13.05 4.15
C TYR A 1155 -27.75 -12.31 2.85
N THR A 1156 -28.66 -12.39 1.88
CA THR A 1156 -28.50 -11.74 0.59
C THR A 1156 -29.78 -11.03 0.16
N LEU A 1157 -29.67 -9.79 -0.30
CA LEU A 1157 -30.72 -9.04 -0.97
C LEU A 1157 -30.30 -8.79 -2.43
N ARG A 1158 -31.18 -9.09 -3.38
CA ARG A 1158 -30.89 -9.12 -4.82
C ARG A 1158 -32.03 -8.53 -5.65
N GLY A 1159 -31.74 -8.17 -6.89
CA GLY A 1159 -32.74 -7.80 -7.89
C GLY A 1159 -33.33 -6.42 -7.67
N LEU A 1160 -32.57 -5.53 -7.03
CA LEU A 1160 -32.95 -4.13 -6.90
C LEU A 1160 -32.70 -3.42 -8.24
N SER A 1161 -33.38 -2.30 -8.46
CA SER A 1161 -33.00 -1.37 -9.52
C SER A 1161 -31.57 -0.86 -9.29
N SER A 1162 -30.86 -0.51 -10.36
CA SER A 1162 -29.61 0.25 -10.18
C SER A 1162 -29.94 1.64 -9.64
N GLY A 1163 -29.17 2.09 -8.65
CA GLY A 1163 -29.30 3.38 -8.00
C GLY A 1163 -29.13 3.30 -6.49
N VAL A 1164 -29.36 4.44 -5.85
CA VAL A 1164 -29.23 4.59 -4.39
C VAL A 1164 -30.41 3.96 -3.66
N HIS A 1165 -30.10 3.13 -2.68
CA HIS A 1165 -31.04 2.43 -1.81
C HIS A 1165 -30.63 2.54 -0.35
N THR A 1166 -31.60 2.65 0.56
CA THR A 1166 -31.38 2.53 2.00
C THR A 1166 -32.01 1.23 2.52
N VAL A 1167 -31.17 0.32 3.00
CA VAL A 1167 -31.60 -0.93 3.63
C VAL A 1167 -31.50 -0.86 5.14
N LYS A 1168 -32.47 -1.43 5.84
CA LYS A 1168 -32.44 -1.64 7.29
C LYS A 1168 -32.80 -3.08 7.63
N PHE A 1169 -31.90 -3.75 8.33
CA PHE A 1169 -32.08 -5.10 8.88
C PHE A 1169 -32.41 -4.99 10.37
N ARG A 1170 -33.58 -5.46 10.80
CA ARG A 1170 -33.98 -5.54 12.20
C ARG A 1170 -34.02 -7.00 12.66
N VAL A 1171 -33.21 -7.36 13.65
CA VAL A 1171 -33.19 -8.72 14.20
C VAL A 1171 -34.46 -8.97 15.02
N LEU A 1172 -35.33 -9.86 14.58
CA LEU A 1172 -36.55 -10.26 15.29
C LEU A 1172 -36.29 -11.34 16.34
N SER A 1173 -35.38 -12.28 16.04
CA SER A 1173 -34.93 -13.34 16.95
C SER A 1173 -33.60 -13.92 16.49
N GLY A 1174 -32.95 -14.72 17.34
CA GLY A 1174 -31.68 -15.38 17.05
C GLY A 1174 -30.45 -14.48 17.13
N THR A 1175 -29.34 -14.97 16.58
CA THR A 1175 -28.03 -14.28 16.60
C THR A 1175 -27.54 -14.04 15.18
N LEU A 1176 -27.35 -12.76 14.84
CA LEU A 1176 -26.70 -12.26 13.65
C LEU A 1176 -25.28 -11.80 14.01
N VAL A 1177 -24.30 -12.35 13.32
CA VAL A 1177 -22.89 -11.97 13.36
C VAL A 1177 -22.55 -11.29 12.04
N VAL A 1178 -22.16 -10.03 12.10
CA VAL A 1178 -21.71 -9.24 10.94
C VAL A 1178 -20.19 -9.18 10.97
N ASP A 1179 -19.57 -9.71 9.92
CA ASP A 1179 -18.13 -9.65 9.66
C ASP A 1179 -17.86 -8.56 8.61
N ALA A 1180 -18.65 -8.55 7.53
CA ALA A 1180 -18.62 -7.50 6.51
C ALA A 1180 -20.01 -7.25 5.90
N VAL A 1181 -20.18 -6.09 5.29
CA VAL A 1181 -21.35 -5.73 4.46
C VAL A 1181 -20.85 -5.47 3.03
N ALA A 1182 -21.48 -6.07 2.03
CA ALA A 1182 -21.02 -5.97 0.65
C ALA A 1182 -22.12 -5.50 -0.30
N VAL A 1183 -21.80 -4.55 -1.18
CA VAL A 1183 -22.74 -3.99 -2.17
C VAL A 1183 -22.55 -4.72 -3.50
N VAL A 1184 -23.65 -5.17 -4.10
CA VAL A 1184 -23.65 -5.83 -5.41
C VAL A 1184 -23.87 -4.79 -6.50
N GLN A 1185 -23.04 -4.82 -7.54
CA GLN A 1185 -23.20 -3.96 -8.71
C GLN A 1185 -23.29 -4.78 -9.98
#